data_AF-A0A958F7M5-F1
#
_entry.id   AF-A0A958F7M5-F1
#
_cell.length_a   1.000
_cell.length_b   1.000
_cell.length_c   1.000
_cell.angle_alpha   90.00
_cell.angle_beta   90.00
_cell.angle_gamma   90.00
#
_symmetry.space_group_name_H-M   'P 1'
#
loop_
_entity.id
_entity.type
_entity.pdbx_description
1 polymer ?
#
loop_
_entity_poly.entity_id
_entity_poly.type
_entity_poly.pdbx_seq_one_letter_code
_entity_poly.pdbx_strand_id
1 'polypeptide(L)'
;MVDVTVYPVQFHPAEQRVRLIEALAIRLNYGGGTAGDNLSRLSKTERMHLKQRVLNFDQAHDWVMPLQRSLQKSSAVDYDFNSGDWFKIPVSAEGIYKITGSFLQSQSINISQINSTTLQMFNYGGKPLSTNVADPRPADLNEISIEVTDLNGNGSFDTNDAIYFYGNGPTGWRYDNVTQPPAFFLNPYSFQNYYLLTFNQNPGKRIVPEGSPQFSNATRITRFNDYYRFEEERENILASGLDWYWLKFSGTSAQQSVSLTLPQNIITENATLEARFKGGAGVHYYDNSTTYQYAFTVNLNGVPVIANETFTNKFSRNRIRPTTAFRGGSNEFTVQYAGNNEGCIAYLDYLEVSLERPFIAENNFLKFYYRLTDTPVEFNISSLPAGTNRVWDVSDFANVTAINPLENGSTVRFQQATNGETLGKQYYAFGEAAVRNVEQISRIDNSPNLRDPQRRGKLLLIVPDEFYDAAAAWEDLKESRLPEGIETERVKLSEIYREFSSGVADPTAIRDFIKYAYENWSTLAPEYRPEYVQLLGDGSYDYRNIELTSYINRVPVFEITANDDINSRVTDNYFTAIDNFSNGMQNLDPQLAIARLPANSVTDIENYLIKMREYEYSFRTDPNNNGWQTVLTFVADDECAGSGSCNEWFHLDQTEGIVSRVPAKFDIKKIYLVDYDTQAGGLGRLKPKANSDLLDQVNRGTLMINFFGHGDPNTWAHEQVLTKARDLPLIKNGAKLPVWIAATCTWGKYDDPNIPSMAEEMVWEAEGGGIASIAASRPSFAFENERFAQNTYTHLFNEGSNLGRSILLGDAVQMSVGGGDNDQKYHIFGDVTLQLADPEHNIQIESISADTLKALSKVSVDASIYDAQGNFLPNFNGKAVIRVFDAVDSTANLGVNYTYTGGTIFKGIVNVRDGKIDDASFIVPKSIKYKNSRTGRISIYAWDEDLRDAVGYNNTLLFYGSETQVNDAEGPEIAFNFPEQPDFFEGDYVGQQPT
;
A
#
# COMPACT_ATOMS: atom_id res chain seq x y z
N MET A 1 -27.15 -14.14 9.25
CA MET A 1 -25.96 -14.93 9.61
C MET A 1 -26.30 -15.76 10.84
N VAL A 2 -25.89 -17.02 10.92
CA VAL A 2 -26.02 -17.84 12.14
C VAL A 2 -24.61 -18.00 12.67
N ASP A 3 -24.30 -17.31 13.78
CA ASP A 3 -22.97 -17.37 14.37
C ASP A 3 -22.87 -18.60 15.28
N VAL A 4 -21.81 -19.37 15.10
CA VAL A 4 -21.52 -20.56 15.91
C VAL A 4 -20.24 -20.32 16.69
N THR A 5 -20.37 -20.01 17.98
CA THR A 5 -19.22 -19.83 18.88
C THR A 5 -18.91 -21.12 19.62
N VAL A 6 -17.66 -21.56 19.55
CA VAL A 6 -17.18 -22.77 20.23
C VAL A 6 -16.28 -22.38 21.39
N TYR A 7 -16.54 -22.94 22.57
CA TYR A 7 -15.70 -22.76 23.77
C TYR A 7 -15.02 -24.11 24.08
N PRO A 8 -13.83 -24.38 23.50
CA PRO A 8 -13.18 -25.69 23.62
C PRO A 8 -12.54 -25.91 24.99
N VAL A 9 -12.46 -24.88 25.83
CA VAL A 9 -11.90 -24.93 27.17
C VAL A 9 -12.97 -24.60 28.20
N GLN A 10 -13.20 -25.52 29.14
CA GLN A 10 -14.09 -25.30 30.26
C GLN A 10 -13.34 -25.49 31.57
N PHE A 11 -13.22 -24.41 32.36
CA PHE A 11 -12.68 -24.50 33.71
C PHE A 11 -13.78 -24.85 34.70
N HIS A 12 -13.54 -25.85 35.54
CA HIS A 12 -14.43 -26.26 36.64
C HIS A 12 -13.80 -25.85 37.98
N PRO A 13 -14.17 -24.69 38.56
CA PRO A 13 -13.46 -24.12 39.71
C PRO A 13 -13.54 -24.99 40.98
N ALA A 14 -14.68 -25.64 41.19
CA ALA A 14 -14.90 -26.52 42.34
C ALA A 14 -14.04 -27.79 42.30
N GLU A 15 -13.59 -28.19 41.10
CA GLU A 15 -12.77 -29.39 40.88
C GLU A 15 -11.31 -29.04 40.58
N GLN A 16 -10.97 -27.75 40.45
CA GLN A 16 -9.67 -27.26 39.95
C GLN A 16 -9.22 -27.96 38.65
N ARG A 17 -10.17 -28.34 37.80
CA ARG A 17 -9.89 -29.07 36.55
C ARG A 17 -10.22 -28.19 35.35
N VAL A 18 -9.39 -28.30 34.31
CA VAL A 18 -9.68 -27.79 32.98
C VAL A 18 -10.11 -28.97 32.11
N ARG A 19 -11.24 -28.83 31.42
CA ARG A 19 -11.67 -29.75 30.37
C ARG A 19 -11.33 -29.11 29.02
N LEU A 20 -10.46 -29.75 28.27
CA LEU A 20 -10.15 -29.41 26.89
C LEU A 20 -10.93 -30.34 25.95
N ILE A 21 -11.64 -29.78 24.99
CA ILE A 21 -12.27 -30.51 23.90
C ILE A 21 -11.28 -30.53 22.73
N GLU A 22 -10.63 -31.67 22.51
CA GLU A 22 -9.60 -31.84 21.47
C GLU A 22 -10.19 -31.98 20.05
N ALA A 23 -11.44 -32.45 19.95
CA ALA A 23 -12.16 -32.56 18.68
C ALA A 23 -13.66 -32.34 18.90
N LEU A 24 -14.29 -31.59 17.99
CA LEU A 24 -15.73 -31.32 17.99
C LEU A 24 -16.25 -31.42 16.55
N ALA A 25 -17.29 -32.22 16.33
CA ALA A 25 -18.00 -32.26 15.06
C ALA A 25 -19.29 -31.44 15.17
N ILE A 26 -19.39 -30.36 14.40
CA ILE A 26 -20.58 -29.51 14.34
C ILE A 26 -21.28 -29.76 13.02
N ARG A 27 -22.59 -30.07 13.07
CA ARG A 27 -23.43 -30.21 11.89
C ARG A 27 -24.42 -29.06 11.81
N LEU A 28 -24.32 -28.25 10.78
CA LEU A 28 -25.28 -27.19 10.46
C LEU A 28 -26.12 -27.66 9.27
N ASN A 29 -27.45 -27.70 9.43
CA ASN A 29 -28.36 -28.07 8.35
C ASN A 29 -29.08 -26.81 7.87
N TYR A 30 -28.80 -26.37 6.65
CA TYR A 30 -29.48 -25.25 5.99
C TYR A 30 -30.59 -25.79 5.09
N GLY A 31 -31.76 -25.14 5.10
CA GLY A 31 -32.86 -25.46 4.16
C GLY A 31 -32.86 -24.53 2.95
N GLY A 32 -33.12 -25.06 1.75
CA GLY A 32 -33.52 -24.25 0.58
C GLY A 32 -32.45 -23.92 -0.49
N GLY A 33 -31.36 -24.67 -0.63
CA GLY A 33 -30.33 -24.43 -1.68
C GLY A 33 -30.23 -25.56 -2.71
N THR A 34 -29.86 -25.23 -3.96
CA THR A 34 -29.42 -26.19 -4.98
C THR A 34 -27.90 -26.37 -4.88
N ALA A 35 -27.44 -27.54 -4.42
CA ALA A 35 -26.04 -27.93 -4.54
C ALA A 35 -25.71 -28.15 -6.03
N GLY A 36 -24.61 -27.55 -6.49
CA GLY A 36 -24.08 -27.76 -7.83
C GLY A 36 -22.57 -27.64 -7.79
N ASP A 37 -21.88 -28.32 -8.71
CA ASP A 37 -20.43 -28.22 -8.85
C ASP A 37 -20.07 -26.82 -9.35
N ASN A 38 -19.75 -25.95 -8.39
CA ASN A 38 -19.44 -24.55 -8.61
C ASN A 38 -17.92 -24.28 -8.60
N LEU A 39 -17.08 -25.32 -8.58
CA LEU A 39 -15.62 -25.19 -8.61
C LEU A 39 -15.12 -24.51 -9.88
N SER A 40 -15.87 -24.63 -10.98
CA SER A 40 -15.59 -23.95 -12.25
C SER A 40 -15.70 -22.41 -12.17
N ARG A 41 -16.34 -21.87 -11.12
CA ARG A 41 -16.42 -20.43 -10.88
C ARG A 41 -15.16 -19.86 -10.23
N LEU A 42 -14.37 -20.73 -9.60
CA LEU A 42 -13.16 -20.36 -8.88
C LEU A 42 -11.92 -20.68 -9.73
N SER A 43 -10.97 -19.74 -9.74
CA SER A 43 -9.64 -19.98 -10.26
C SER A 43 -8.88 -21.01 -9.41
N LYS A 44 -7.71 -21.45 -9.88
CA LYS A 44 -6.84 -22.37 -9.11
C LYS A 44 -6.38 -21.71 -7.80
N THR A 45 -6.03 -20.43 -7.86
CA THR A 45 -5.56 -19.62 -6.73
C THR A 45 -6.67 -19.33 -5.73
N GLU A 46 -7.87 -18.96 -6.21
CA GLU A 46 -9.05 -18.76 -5.34
C GLU A 46 -9.39 -20.05 -4.57
N ARG A 47 -9.29 -21.22 -5.23
CA ARG A 47 -9.48 -22.52 -4.57
C ARG A 47 -8.42 -22.78 -3.49
N MET A 48 -7.16 -22.48 -3.78
CA MET A 48 -6.06 -22.61 -2.81
C MET A 48 -6.31 -21.74 -1.58
N HIS A 49 -6.64 -20.46 -1.78
CA HIS A 49 -6.88 -19.50 -0.70
C HIS A 49 -8.11 -19.88 0.13
N LEU A 50 -9.23 -20.21 -0.51
CA LEU A 50 -10.45 -20.60 0.20
C LEU A 50 -10.27 -21.91 0.96
N LYS A 51 -9.49 -22.86 0.46
CA LYS A 51 -9.19 -24.10 1.21
C LYS A 51 -8.46 -23.83 2.52
N GLN A 52 -7.64 -22.79 2.57
CA GLN A 52 -6.89 -22.38 3.77
C GLN A 52 -7.74 -21.52 4.73
N ARG A 53 -8.69 -20.73 4.20
CA ARG A 53 -9.53 -19.81 5.00
C ARG A 53 -10.87 -20.41 5.43
N VAL A 54 -11.39 -21.41 4.72
CA VAL A 54 -12.73 -21.99 4.96
C VAL A 54 -12.61 -23.37 5.62
N LEU A 55 -13.02 -23.47 6.88
CA LEU A 55 -12.93 -24.69 7.71
C LEU A 55 -13.53 -25.96 7.07
N ASN A 56 -14.56 -25.84 6.23
CA ASN A 56 -15.24 -26.96 5.57
C ASN A 56 -15.27 -26.81 4.04
N PHE A 57 -14.17 -26.35 3.45
CA PHE A 57 -14.07 -26.05 2.01
C PHE A 57 -14.61 -27.17 1.09
N ASP A 58 -14.32 -28.44 1.40
CA ASP A 58 -14.80 -29.62 0.66
C ASP A 58 -16.34 -29.72 0.55
N GLN A 59 -17.08 -29.00 1.37
CA GLN A 59 -18.54 -28.85 1.26
C GLN A 59 -18.94 -27.44 0.82
N ALA A 60 -18.22 -26.43 1.31
CA ALA A 60 -18.54 -25.03 1.05
C ALA A 60 -18.31 -24.61 -0.41
N HIS A 61 -17.44 -25.31 -1.15
CA HIS A 61 -17.22 -25.00 -2.57
C HIS A 61 -18.48 -25.16 -3.43
N ASP A 62 -19.44 -25.99 -3.00
CA ASP A 62 -20.73 -26.14 -3.67
C ASP A 62 -21.67 -24.94 -3.44
N TRP A 63 -21.34 -24.06 -2.50
CA TRP A 63 -22.13 -22.87 -2.14
C TRP A 63 -21.60 -21.58 -2.77
N VAL A 64 -20.53 -21.67 -3.57
CA VAL A 64 -19.94 -20.51 -4.25
C VAL A 64 -20.99 -19.83 -5.12
N MET A 65 -21.35 -18.60 -4.76
CA MET A 65 -22.29 -17.79 -5.53
C MET A 65 -21.62 -17.21 -6.78
N PRO A 66 -22.39 -16.88 -7.83
CA PRO A 66 -21.87 -16.07 -8.93
C PRO A 66 -21.32 -14.75 -8.41
N LEU A 67 -20.19 -14.29 -8.96
CA LEU A 67 -19.58 -13.03 -8.59
C LEU A 67 -20.59 -11.88 -8.75
N GLN A 68 -20.84 -11.14 -7.67
CA GLN A 68 -21.76 -10.01 -7.68
C GLN A 68 -21.07 -8.80 -8.30
N ARG A 69 -21.46 -8.45 -9.52
CA ARG A 69 -20.93 -7.29 -10.23
C ARG A 69 -21.62 -6.05 -9.71
N SER A 70 -20.89 -5.24 -8.97
CA SER A 70 -21.38 -3.98 -8.39
C SER A 70 -21.08 -2.79 -9.31
N LEU A 71 -19.98 -2.88 -10.06
CA LEU A 71 -19.64 -1.96 -11.15
C LEU A 71 -20.13 -2.56 -12.48
N GLN A 72 -21.46 -2.59 -12.67
CA GLN A 72 -22.06 -3.17 -13.88
C GLN A 72 -21.97 -2.22 -15.07
N LYS A 73 -21.71 -2.81 -16.24
CA LYS A 73 -21.90 -2.18 -17.55
C LYS A 73 -23.38 -1.87 -17.80
N SER A 74 -23.73 -0.60 -18.03
CA SER A 74 -24.94 -0.24 -18.76
C SER A 74 -24.59 -0.10 -20.25
N SER A 75 -24.92 -1.12 -21.06
CA SER A 75 -24.70 -1.16 -22.53
C SER A 75 -23.25 -0.97 -23.01
N ALA A 76 -22.99 -1.18 -24.32
CA ALA A 76 -21.68 -0.91 -24.93
C ALA A 76 -21.19 0.48 -24.50
N VAL A 77 -19.90 0.61 -24.15
CA VAL A 77 -19.33 1.90 -23.73
C VAL A 77 -19.74 2.95 -24.75
N ASP A 78 -20.42 4.01 -24.30
CA ASP A 78 -20.94 5.00 -25.23
C ASP A 78 -19.81 5.82 -25.84
N TYR A 79 -18.62 5.85 -25.24
CA TYR A 79 -17.46 6.57 -25.75
C TYR A 79 -16.30 5.65 -26.15
N ASP A 80 -15.41 6.16 -26.99
CA ASP A 80 -14.18 5.51 -27.40
C ASP A 80 -12.98 6.41 -27.06
N PHE A 81 -12.02 5.87 -26.30
CA PHE A 81 -10.74 6.52 -26.04
C PHE A 81 -9.67 6.15 -27.08
N ASN A 82 -9.91 5.13 -27.90
CA ASN A 82 -9.02 4.77 -29.00
C ASN A 82 -9.19 5.73 -30.20
N SER A 83 -10.34 6.40 -30.29
CA SER A 83 -10.67 7.33 -31.37
C SER A 83 -11.34 8.62 -30.84
N GLY A 84 -11.37 9.66 -31.68
CA GLY A 84 -11.87 10.98 -31.29
C GLY A 84 -10.82 11.87 -30.62
N ASP A 85 -11.22 13.11 -30.34
CA ASP A 85 -10.36 14.12 -29.73
C ASP A 85 -10.80 14.38 -28.29
N TRP A 86 -9.92 14.03 -27.35
CA TRP A 86 -10.14 14.19 -25.93
C TRP A 86 -9.23 15.25 -25.35
N PHE A 87 -9.76 16.01 -24.40
CA PHE A 87 -9.04 17.08 -23.74
C PHE A 87 -9.29 17.08 -22.24
N LYS A 88 -8.27 17.47 -21.47
CA LYS A 88 -8.32 17.66 -20.02
C LYS A 88 -8.23 19.14 -19.68
N ILE A 89 -9.09 19.60 -18.78
CA ILE A 89 -9.19 21.00 -18.35
C ILE A 89 -9.03 21.05 -16.82
N PRO A 90 -7.98 21.70 -16.29
CA PRO A 90 -7.82 21.89 -14.86
C PRO A 90 -8.72 23.01 -14.32
N VAL A 91 -9.32 22.78 -13.15
CA VAL A 91 -10.16 23.73 -12.40
C VAL A 91 -9.70 23.75 -10.94
N SER A 92 -9.14 24.86 -10.49
CA SER A 92 -8.62 25.03 -9.12
C SER A 92 -9.63 25.63 -8.14
N ALA A 93 -10.72 26.24 -8.64
CA ALA A 93 -11.68 26.94 -7.79
C ALA A 93 -13.11 26.81 -8.32
N GLU A 94 -14.07 26.78 -7.39
CA GLU A 94 -15.49 26.72 -7.70
C GLU A 94 -15.95 27.98 -8.48
N GLY A 95 -16.80 27.81 -9.49
CA GLY A 95 -17.40 28.92 -10.23
C GLY A 95 -18.08 28.49 -11.53
N ILE A 96 -18.58 29.48 -12.28
CA ILE A 96 -19.07 29.27 -13.66
C ILE A 96 -17.93 29.53 -14.62
N TYR A 97 -17.68 28.58 -15.53
CA TYR A 97 -16.58 28.64 -16.48
C TYR A 97 -17.09 28.69 -17.92
N LYS A 98 -16.26 29.26 -18.80
CA LYS A 98 -16.51 29.41 -20.24
C LYS A 98 -15.32 28.96 -21.06
N ILE A 99 -15.62 28.24 -22.14
CA ILE A 99 -14.68 27.87 -23.20
C ILE A 99 -15.20 28.49 -24.49
N THR A 100 -14.41 29.35 -25.14
CA THR A 100 -14.80 29.96 -26.42
C THR A 100 -14.24 29.16 -27.61
N GLY A 101 -14.91 29.23 -28.76
CA GLY A 101 -14.36 28.71 -30.01
C GLY A 101 -13.02 29.35 -30.36
N SER A 102 -12.86 30.65 -30.10
CA SER A 102 -11.56 31.34 -30.24
C SER A 102 -10.46 30.77 -29.35
N PHE A 103 -10.78 30.37 -28.11
CA PHE A 103 -9.83 29.71 -27.22
C PHE A 103 -9.44 28.34 -27.76
N LEU A 104 -10.40 27.48 -28.11
CA LEU A 104 -10.11 26.16 -28.70
C LEU A 104 -9.23 26.28 -29.96
N GLN A 105 -9.55 27.21 -30.86
CA GLN A 105 -8.75 27.47 -32.05
C GLN A 105 -7.32 27.92 -31.70
N SER A 106 -7.14 28.75 -30.67
CA SER A 106 -5.82 29.18 -30.20
C SER A 106 -4.97 28.02 -29.65
N GLN A 107 -5.62 26.95 -29.19
CA GLN A 107 -5.01 25.72 -28.71
C GLN A 107 -4.81 24.69 -29.83
N SER A 108 -4.88 25.12 -31.09
CA SER A 108 -4.75 24.29 -32.29
C SER A 108 -5.83 23.20 -32.44
N ILE A 109 -6.98 23.37 -31.79
CA ILE A 109 -8.14 22.48 -31.94
C ILE A 109 -8.95 22.94 -33.16
N ASN A 110 -9.24 22.00 -34.08
CA ASN A 110 -9.95 22.32 -35.32
C ASN A 110 -11.46 22.47 -35.10
N ILE A 111 -11.89 23.68 -34.70
CA ILE A 111 -13.30 23.97 -34.37
C ILE A 111 -14.27 23.76 -35.54
N SER A 112 -13.82 23.87 -36.80
CA SER A 112 -14.70 23.71 -37.96
C SER A 112 -15.21 22.28 -38.16
N GLN A 113 -14.65 21.32 -37.40
CA GLN A 113 -15.08 19.92 -37.41
C GLN A 113 -16.01 19.60 -36.24
N ILE A 114 -16.23 20.53 -35.30
CA ILE A 114 -17.01 20.27 -34.10
C ILE A 114 -18.50 20.51 -34.39
N ASN A 115 -19.30 19.45 -34.26
CA ASN A 115 -20.75 19.59 -34.21
C ASN A 115 -21.17 20.06 -32.80
N SER A 116 -21.81 21.23 -32.71
CA SER A 116 -22.17 21.87 -31.44
C SER A 116 -23.12 21.02 -30.57
N THR A 117 -23.88 20.10 -31.16
CA THR A 117 -24.78 19.17 -30.45
C THR A 117 -24.06 17.99 -29.82
N THR A 118 -22.81 17.73 -30.21
CA THR A 118 -22.04 16.55 -29.79
C THR A 118 -20.96 16.84 -28.74
N LEU A 119 -20.86 18.09 -28.28
CA LEU A 119 -19.94 18.46 -27.21
C LEU A 119 -20.36 17.78 -25.89
N GLN A 120 -19.47 16.98 -25.32
CA GLN A 120 -19.68 16.24 -24.06
C GLN A 120 -18.61 16.64 -23.05
N MET A 121 -18.97 16.71 -21.77
CA MET A 121 -18.05 17.03 -20.69
C MET A 121 -18.25 16.11 -19.49
N PHE A 122 -17.17 15.66 -18.86
CA PHE A 122 -17.21 14.67 -17.77
C PHE A 122 -16.42 15.14 -16.54
N ASN A 123 -16.92 14.83 -15.33
CA ASN A 123 -16.26 15.13 -14.06
C ASN A 123 -16.76 14.25 -12.89
N TYR A 124 -15.92 13.97 -11.89
CA TYR A 124 -16.27 13.24 -10.65
C TYR A 124 -16.61 14.11 -9.43
N GLY A 125 -16.77 15.43 -9.61
CA GLY A 125 -17.34 16.32 -8.60
C GLY A 125 -16.34 16.88 -7.58
N GLY A 126 -15.03 16.74 -7.77
CA GLY A 126 -13.96 17.41 -7.01
C GLY A 126 -13.70 16.91 -5.59
N LYS A 127 -14.68 16.28 -4.93
CA LYS A 127 -14.50 15.57 -3.66
C LYS A 127 -13.58 14.35 -3.85
N PRO A 128 -12.86 13.90 -2.81
CA PRO A 128 -12.26 12.57 -2.79
C PRO A 128 -13.31 11.51 -3.12
N LEU A 129 -12.92 10.50 -3.88
CA LEU A 129 -13.77 9.34 -4.12
C LEU A 129 -14.06 8.62 -2.79
N SER A 130 -15.21 7.94 -2.73
CA SER A 130 -15.58 7.27 -1.49
C SER A 130 -14.66 6.10 -1.17
N THR A 131 -14.11 6.09 0.05
CA THR A 131 -13.33 4.96 0.53
C THR A 131 -14.20 3.76 0.87
N ASN A 132 -15.52 3.93 0.97
CA ASN A 132 -16.45 2.82 1.08
C ASN A 132 -16.66 2.16 -0.29
N VAL A 133 -16.33 0.88 -0.39
CA VAL A 133 -16.46 0.09 -1.63
C VAL A 133 -17.92 -0.20 -1.99
N ALA A 134 -18.83 -0.15 -1.02
CA ALA A 134 -20.27 -0.37 -1.23
C ALA A 134 -21.02 0.88 -1.71
N ASP A 135 -20.40 2.06 -1.61
CA ASP A 135 -21.03 3.29 -2.11
C ASP A 135 -21.18 3.20 -3.64
N PRO A 136 -22.28 3.70 -4.22
CA PRO A 136 -22.47 3.67 -5.66
C PRO A 136 -21.32 4.34 -6.40
N ARG A 137 -20.97 3.79 -7.57
CA ARG A 137 -20.10 4.46 -8.55
C ARG A 137 -20.87 4.66 -9.84
N PRO A 138 -20.54 5.72 -10.61
CA PRO A 138 -20.98 5.82 -11.98
C PRO A 138 -20.62 4.54 -12.74
N ALA A 139 -21.57 3.97 -13.48
CA ALA A 139 -21.34 2.79 -14.32
C ALA A 139 -20.31 3.10 -15.42
N ASP A 140 -20.22 4.37 -15.81
CA ASP A 140 -19.32 4.88 -16.81
C ASP A 140 -18.78 6.28 -16.45
N LEU A 141 -18.09 6.99 -17.35
CA LEU A 141 -17.74 8.39 -17.11
C LEU A 141 -18.99 9.22 -16.75
N ASN A 142 -18.85 10.08 -15.73
CA ASN A 142 -19.97 10.89 -15.28
C ASN A 142 -20.12 12.18 -16.11
N GLU A 143 -21.00 12.15 -17.11
CA GLU A 143 -21.28 13.31 -17.97
C GLU A 143 -22.06 14.41 -17.22
N ILE A 144 -21.57 15.64 -17.32
CA ILE A 144 -22.18 16.82 -16.71
C ILE A 144 -22.98 17.62 -17.75
N SER A 145 -24.02 18.31 -17.31
CA SER A 145 -24.75 19.23 -18.18
C SER A 145 -23.93 20.49 -18.50
N ILE A 146 -23.86 20.83 -19.79
CA ILE A 146 -23.23 22.07 -20.28
C ILE A 146 -24.25 22.95 -21.01
N GLU A 147 -24.06 24.27 -21.00
CA GLU A 147 -24.77 25.18 -21.90
C GLU A 147 -23.88 25.44 -23.12
N VAL A 148 -24.39 25.20 -24.32
CA VAL A 148 -23.70 25.53 -25.58
C VAL A 148 -24.44 26.66 -26.27
N THR A 149 -23.75 27.77 -26.51
CA THR A 149 -24.25 28.89 -27.28
C THR A 149 -23.72 28.80 -28.70
N ASP A 150 -24.59 28.40 -29.64
CA ASP A 150 -24.39 28.52 -31.09
C ASP A 150 -25.08 29.81 -31.55
N LEU A 151 -24.31 30.87 -31.79
CA LEU A 151 -24.86 32.21 -32.02
C LEU A 151 -25.54 32.37 -33.38
N ASN A 152 -25.16 31.58 -34.38
CA ASN A 152 -25.72 31.65 -35.73
C ASN A 152 -26.70 30.50 -36.05
N GLY A 153 -26.81 29.52 -35.15
CA GLY A 153 -27.74 28.39 -35.23
C GLY A 153 -27.41 27.41 -36.34
N ASN A 154 -26.15 27.32 -36.78
CA ASN A 154 -25.74 26.50 -37.92
C ASN A 154 -25.41 25.05 -37.54
N GLY A 155 -25.43 24.69 -36.25
CA GLY A 155 -25.12 23.35 -35.77
C GLY A 155 -23.62 22.98 -35.76
N SER A 156 -22.76 23.93 -36.12
CA SER A 156 -21.30 23.85 -36.05
C SER A 156 -20.80 24.74 -34.91
N PHE A 157 -19.61 24.46 -34.38
CA PHE A 157 -19.01 25.30 -33.33
C PHE A 157 -18.04 26.33 -33.94
N ASP A 158 -18.42 27.59 -33.91
CA ASP A 158 -17.68 28.71 -34.51
C ASP A 158 -16.85 29.51 -33.48
N THR A 159 -15.99 30.40 -33.97
CA THR A 159 -15.09 31.22 -33.14
C THR A 159 -15.80 32.06 -32.06
N ASN A 160 -17.05 32.47 -32.32
CA ASN A 160 -17.85 33.29 -31.39
C ASN A 160 -18.74 32.45 -30.46
N ASP A 161 -18.78 31.13 -30.66
CA ASP A 161 -19.57 30.22 -29.85
C ASP A 161 -18.87 29.92 -28.53
N ALA A 162 -19.65 29.42 -27.57
CA ALA A 162 -19.16 29.18 -26.22
C ALA A 162 -19.81 27.97 -25.56
N ILE A 163 -19.04 27.32 -24.70
CA ILE A 163 -19.50 26.31 -23.76
C ILE A 163 -19.43 26.93 -22.37
N TYR A 164 -20.53 26.89 -21.62
CA TYR A 164 -20.57 27.25 -20.20
C TYR A 164 -20.82 26.00 -19.36
N PHE A 165 -20.13 25.90 -18.23
CA PHE A 165 -20.30 24.79 -17.31
C PHE A 165 -20.03 25.21 -15.87
N TYR A 166 -20.55 24.43 -14.93
CA TYR A 166 -20.26 24.58 -13.51
C TYR A 166 -18.95 23.87 -13.16
N GLY A 167 -17.92 24.64 -12.84
CA GLY A 167 -16.62 24.15 -12.42
C GLY A 167 -16.56 24.03 -10.90
N ASN A 168 -16.44 22.82 -10.38
CA ASN A 168 -16.12 22.55 -8.98
C ASN A 168 -14.62 22.60 -8.79
N GLY A 169 -14.18 23.30 -7.75
CA GLY A 169 -12.82 23.17 -7.25
C GLY A 169 -12.61 21.88 -6.43
N PRO A 170 -11.36 21.60 -6.01
CA PRO A 170 -11.02 20.50 -5.09
C PRO A 170 -11.48 20.76 -3.65
N THR A 171 -11.95 21.97 -3.34
CA THR A 171 -12.41 22.38 -2.00
C THR A 171 -13.73 23.14 -2.12
N GLY A 172 -14.63 23.01 -1.14
CA GLY A 172 -15.89 23.74 -1.15
C GLY A 172 -16.85 23.32 -0.03
N TRP A 173 -18.12 23.70 -0.17
CA TRP A 173 -19.18 23.39 0.81
C TRP A 173 -20.33 22.65 0.12
N ARG A 174 -20.81 21.56 0.71
CA ARG A 174 -21.94 20.77 0.18
C ARG A 174 -22.81 20.18 1.28
N TYR A 175 -24.08 19.94 0.97
CA TYR A 175 -24.97 19.19 1.84
C TYR A 175 -24.66 17.69 1.75
N ASP A 176 -24.10 17.12 2.82
CA ASP A 176 -24.02 15.66 2.99
C ASP A 176 -25.30 15.10 3.62
N ASN A 177 -25.93 15.90 4.49
CA ASN A 177 -27.23 15.64 5.07
C ASN A 177 -28.02 16.94 5.10
N VAL A 178 -29.18 16.97 4.44
CA VAL A 178 -30.05 18.15 4.33
C VAL A 178 -30.59 18.66 5.68
N THR A 179 -30.50 17.86 6.75
CA THR A 179 -30.88 18.27 8.11
C THR A 179 -29.83 19.12 8.81
N GLN A 180 -28.60 19.13 8.31
CA GLN A 180 -27.45 19.88 8.84
C GLN A 180 -27.07 21.02 7.87
N PRO A 181 -26.30 22.01 8.33
CA PRO A 181 -25.60 22.94 7.43
C PRO A 181 -24.73 22.18 6.40
N PRO A 182 -24.41 22.80 5.24
CA PRO A 182 -23.43 22.21 4.34
C PRO A 182 -22.10 22.04 5.08
N ALA A 183 -21.41 20.93 4.81
CA ALA A 183 -20.11 20.63 5.36
C ALA A 183 -19.01 21.07 4.38
N PHE A 184 -17.91 21.56 4.93
CA PHE A 184 -16.71 21.81 4.16
C PHE A 184 -16.06 20.49 3.72
N PHE A 185 -15.55 20.46 2.50
CA PHE A 185 -14.70 19.38 2.02
C PHE A 185 -13.42 19.95 1.42
N LEU A 186 -12.34 19.21 1.58
CA LEU A 186 -11.06 19.42 0.92
C LEU A 186 -10.58 18.11 0.31
N ASN A 187 -10.11 18.18 -0.93
CA ASN A 187 -9.46 17.04 -1.58
C ASN A 187 -7.98 17.00 -1.18
N PRO A 188 -7.55 15.98 -0.42
CA PRO A 188 -6.18 15.92 0.08
C PRO A 188 -5.17 15.54 -1.00
N TYR A 189 -5.64 15.06 -2.16
CA TYR A 189 -4.79 14.49 -3.21
C TYR A 189 -4.43 15.47 -4.32
N SER A 190 -5.13 16.61 -4.46
CA SER A 190 -4.89 17.53 -5.58
C SER A 190 -5.35 18.96 -5.31
N PHE A 191 -4.57 19.94 -5.78
CA PHE A 191 -4.98 21.35 -5.85
C PHE A 191 -5.87 21.67 -7.06
N GLN A 192 -6.14 20.68 -7.90
CA GLN A 192 -6.93 20.82 -9.11
C GLN A 192 -7.94 19.68 -9.24
N ASN A 193 -9.16 20.04 -9.63
CA ASN A 193 -10.12 19.10 -10.20
C ASN A 193 -9.99 19.13 -11.73
N TYR A 194 -10.38 18.07 -12.42
CA TYR A 194 -10.19 17.94 -13.86
C TYR A 194 -11.49 17.61 -14.58
N TYR A 195 -11.69 18.26 -15.72
CA TYR A 195 -12.84 18.07 -16.61
C TYR A 195 -12.35 17.47 -17.92
N LEU A 196 -13.03 16.43 -18.39
CA LEU A 196 -12.74 15.82 -19.69
C LEU A 196 -13.72 16.36 -20.73
N LEU A 197 -13.21 16.87 -21.85
CA LEU A 197 -13.99 17.40 -22.97
C LEU A 197 -13.75 16.52 -24.20
N THR A 198 -14.83 16.17 -24.90
CA THR A 198 -14.79 15.50 -26.21
C THR A 198 -15.92 16.00 -27.09
N PHE A 199 -15.87 15.66 -28.38
CA PHE A 199 -16.90 15.98 -29.36
C PHE A 199 -16.98 14.93 -30.47
N ASN A 200 -18.07 14.97 -31.24
CA ASN A 200 -18.35 14.11 -32.38
C ASN A 200 -18.47 12.61 -32.07
N GLN A 201 -18.59 12.23 -30.79
CA GLN A 201 -18.88 10.84 -30.39
C GLN A 201 -20.38 10.63 -30.23
N ASN A 202 -21.01 11.32 -29.27
CA ASN A 202 -22.45 11.25 -29.02
C ASN A 202 -23.07 12.64 -28.79
N PRO A 203 -24.41 12.76 -28.87
CA PRO A 203 -25.10 13.95 -28.38
C PRO A 203 -24.75 14.20 -26.92
N GLY A 204 -24.37 15.43 -26.58
CA GLY A 204 -23.96 15.74 -25.22
C GLY A 204 -25.10 16.22 -24.32
N LYS A 205 -24.91 16.01 -23.02
CA LYS A 205 -25.83 16.46 -21.98
C LYS A 205 -25.89 17.98 -21.93
N ARG A 206 -27.11 18.54 -21.85
CA ARG A 206 -27.34 19.99 -21.86
C ARG A 206 -27.97 20.48 -20.56
N ILE A 207 -27.64 21.70 -20.15
CA ILE A 207 -28.35 22.37 -19.06
C ILE A 207 -29.78 22.60 -19.50
N VAL A 208 -30.73 22.09 -18.71
CA VAL A 208 -32.17 22.22 -19.02
C VAL A 208 -32.67 23.54 -18.45
N PRO A 209 -33.31 24.41 -19.27
CA PRO A 209 -33.95 25.61 -18.76
C PRO A 209 -35.30 25.27 -18.10
N GLU A 210 -35.52 25.82 -16.92
CA GLU A 210 -36.77 25.73 -16.17
C GLU A 210 -37.33 27.14 -15.89
N GLY A 211 -38.65 27.31 -16.07
CA GLY A 211 -39.30 28.57 -15.71
C GLY A 211 -39.40 28.73 -14.20
N SER A 212 -39.12 29.93 -13.67
CA SER A 212 -39.45 30.25 -12.27
C SER A 212 -40.97 30.11 -12.05
N PRO A 213 -41.45 29.22 -11.17
CA PRO A 213 -42.83 29.19 -10.72
C PRO A 213 -43.31 30.55 -10.22
N GLN A 214 -44.63 30.77 -10.22
CA GLN A 214 -45.28 31.96 -9.67
C GLN A 214 -46.37 31.54 -8.67
N PHE A 215 -45.96 31.25 -7.45
CA PHE A 215 -46.84 30.94 -6.32
C PHE A 215 -47.41 32.23 -5.73
N SER A 216 -48.72 32.22 -5.42
CA SER A 216 -49.41 33.37 -4.81
C SER A 216 -49.08 33.55 -3.32
N ASN A 217 -48.59 32.50 -2.67
CA ASN A 217 -48.25 32.45 -1.24
C ASN A 217 -46.74 32.31 -0.98
N ALA A 218 -45.88 32.67 -1.94
CA ALA A 218 -44.44 32.60 -1.76
C ALA A 218 -43.96 33.52 -0.63
N THR A 219 -43.18 32.98 0.30
CA THR A 219 -42.54 33.76 1.37
C THR A 219 -41.27 34.39 0.82
N ARG A 220 -41.17 35.73 0.87
CA ARG A 220 -39.95 36.43 0.44
C ARG A 220 -38.84 36.25 1.47
N ILE A 221 -37.75 35.64 1.04
CA ILE A 221 -36.55 35.46 1.87
C ILE A 221 -35.64 36.67 1.67
N THR A 222 -35.16 37.24 2.78
CA THR A 222 -34.37 38.48 2.79
C THR A 222 -32.89 38.26 3.10
N ARG A 223 -32.53 37.12 3.68
CA ARG A 223 -31.16 36.73 4.04
C ARG A 223 -30.93 35.22 3.93
N PHE A 224 -29.68 34.82 3.85
CA PHE A 224 -29.26 33.41 3.81
C PHE A 224 -28.00 33.22 4.66
N ASN A 225 -27.73 31.97 5.06
CA ASN A 225 -26.49 31.60 5.75
C ASN A 225 -25.37 31.38 4.73
N ASP A 226 -24.21 31.99 4.98
CA ASP A 226 -23.01 31.88 4.17
C ASP A 226 -21.86 31.33 5.02
N TYR A 227 -20.94 30.61 4.36
CA TYR A 227 -19.93 29.78 5.02
C TYR A 227 -18.54 30.03 4.43
N TYR A 228 -17.56 30.19 5.31
CA TYR A 228 -16.16 30.45 4.95
C TYR A 228 -15.24 29.57 5.79
N ARG A 229 -14.20 29.02 5.16
CA ARG A 229 -13.12 28.34 5.87
C ARG A 229 -11.80 28.98 5.49
N PHE A 230 -10.94 29.12 6.49
CA PHE A 230 -9.61 29.68 6.37
C PHE A 230 -8.61 28.71 6.97
N GLU A 231 -7.74 28.20 6.12
CA GLU A 231 -6.65 27.30 6.46
C GLU A 231 -5.57 27.42 5.38
N GLU A 232 -4.33 27.08 5.74
CA GLU A 232 -3.31 26.69 4.78
C GLU A 232 -2.66 25.42 5.31
N GLU A 233 -2.44 24.45 4.45
CA GLU A 233 -1.80 23.21 4.87
C GLU A 233 -0.30 23.40 4.83
N ARG A 234 0.36 23.23 5.99
CA ARG A 234 1.79 23.50 6.15
C ARG A 234 2.56 22.40 6.85
N GLU A 235 1.98 21.80 7.88
CA GLU A 235 2.68 20.84 8.74
C GLU A 235 1.90 19.53 8.83
N ASN A 236 2.50 18.40 8.45
CA ASN A 236 2.04 17.06 8.80
C ASN A 236 2.83 16.59 10.04
N ILE A 237 2.16 16.53 11.19
CA ILE A 237 2.85 16.28 12.48
C ILE A 237 3.32 14.83 12.66
N LEU A 238 2.82 13.90 11.85
CA LEU A 238 3.17 12.48 11.93
C LEU A 238 4.10 12.03 10.79
N ALA A 239 4.28 12.86 9.76
CA ALA A 239 4.78 12.43 8.46
C ALA A 239 4.03 11.15 7.99
N SER A 240 2.69 11.21 8.08
CA SER A 240 1.74 10.10 7.89
C SER A 240 0.32 10.65 7.87
N GLY A 241 -0.64 9.96 7.25
CA GLY A 241 -2.04 10.40 7.22
C GLY A 241 -2.28 11.63 6.32
N LEU A 242 -3.53 12.09 6.33
CA LEU A 242 -4.02 13.20 5.49
C LEU A 242 -4.21 14.52 6.24
N ASP A 243 -3.95 14.55 7.55
CA ASP A 243 -4.15 15.74 8.39
C ASP A 243 -2.95 16.68 8.29
N TRP A 244 -3.18 17.88 7.74
CA TRP A 244 -2.23 18.99 7.71
C TRP A 244 -2.73 20.13 8.57
N TYR A 245 -1.80 20.86 9.20
CA TYR A 245 -2.11 21.95 10.11
C TYR A 245 -1.53 23.29 9.64
N TRP A 246 -2.19 24.38 10.01
CA TRP A 246 -1.88 25.72 9.54
C TRP A 246 -0.83 26.45 10.36
N LEU A 247 -1.10 26.75 11.63
CA LEU A 247 -0.21 27.57 12.46
C LEU A 247 0.37 26.77 13.62
N LYS A 248 1.69 26.76 13.74
CA LYS A 248 2.44 26.10 14.82
C LYS A 248 2.71 27.06 15.99
N PHE A 249 2.45 26.60 17.20
CA PHE A 249 2.74 27.28 18.46
C PHE A 249 3.66 26.41 19.30
N SER A 250 4.65 27.02 19.96
CA SER A 250 5.62 26.30 20.80
C SER A 250 6.03 27.10 22.03
N GLY A 251 6.55 26.41 23.04
CA GLY A 251 7.06 27.00 24.28
C GLY A 251 5.97 27.29 25.32
N THR A 252 6.28 28.13 26.29
CA THR A 252 5.35 28.51 27.36
C THR A 252 4.34 29.57 26.94
N SER A 253 4.63 30.36 25.90
CA SER A 253 3.68 31.32 25.32
C SER A 253 4.02 31.66 23.87
N ALA A 254 3.01 31.84 23.04
CA ALA A 254 3.15 32.31 21.67
C ALA A 254 1.91 33.09 21.24
N GLN A 255 2.05 33.95 20.24
CA GLN A 255 0.93 34.66 19.63
C GLN A 255 1.15 34.75 18.12
N GLN A 256 0.09 34.52 17.36
CA GLN A 256 0.07 34.75 15.92
C GLN A 256 -1.18 35.53 15.53
N SER A 257 -1.07 36.31 14.46
CA SER A 257 -2.20 37.06 13.91
C SER A 257 -2.38 36.73 12.44
N VAL A 258 -3.63 36.49 12.04
CA VAL A 258 -4.03 36.27 10.64
C VAL A 258 -5.13 37.24 10.28
N SER A 259 -5.12 37.74 9.04
CA SER A 259 -6.15 38.64 8.53
C SER A 259 -6.93 37.93 7.43
N LEU A 260 -8.26 38.03 7.51
CA LEU A 260 -9.15 37.47 6.50
C LEU A 260 -10.13 38.52 5.98
N THR A 261 -10.62 38.32 4.77
CA THR A 261 -11.58 39.23 4.14
C THR A 261 -12.93 38.54 4.02
N LEU A 262 -13.96 39.17 4.59
CA LEU A 262 -15.36 38.80 4.41
C LEU A 262 -16.05 39.80 3.47
N PRO A 263 -17.18 39.43 2.86
CA PRO A 263 -18.02 40.37 2.12
C PRO A 263 -18.37 41.63 2.91
N GLN A 264 -18.71 42.71 2.21
CA GLN A 264 -19.03 43.98 2.88
C GLN A 264 -20.41 43.92 3.56
N ASN A 265 -21.34 43.16 2.99
CA ASN A 265 -22.74 43.10 3.37
C ASN A 265 -23.07 42.02 4.42
N ILE A 266 -22.20 41.71 5.38
CA ILE A 266 -22.47 40.68 6.39
C ILE A 266 -23.45 41.14 7.48
N ILE A 267 -24.16 40.20 8.08
CA ILE A 267 -25.02 40.37 9.26
C ILE A 267 -24.45 39.52 10.39
N THR A 268 -24.14 40.15 11.52
CA THR A 268 -23.34 39.52 12.59
C THR A 268 -24.14 39.08 13.81
N GLU A 269 -25.44 39.39 13.87
CA GLU A 269 -26.31 39.10 15.04
C GLU A 269 -26.27 37.63 15.48
N ASN A 270 -26.04 36.70 14.56
CA ASN A 270 -25.95 35.26 14.80
C ASN A 270 -24.71 34.60 14.19
N ALA A 271 -23.64 35.37 13.92
CA ALA A 271 -22.43 34.79 13.33
C ALA A 271 -21.74 33.85 14.32
N THR A 272 -21.10 32.79 13.80
CA THR A 272 -20.32 31.84 14.58
C THR A 272 -18.90 31.74 14.05
N LEU A 273 -17.94 31.68 14.98
CA LEU A 273 -16.57 31.30 14.72
C LEU A 273 -16.35 29.87 15.24
N GLU A 274 -15.82 29.02 14.38
CA GLU A 274 -15.32 27.70 14.71
C GLU A 274 -13.80 27.67 14.56
N ALA A 275 -13.11 27.06 15.52
CA ALA A 275 -11.66 26.86 15.46
C ALA A 275 -11.31 25.45 15.91
N ARG A 276 -10.48 24.76 15.12
CA ARG A 276 -9.91 23.45 15.47
C ARG A 276 -8.45 23.59 15.86
N PHE A 277 -8.13 23.15 17.07
CA PHE A 277 -6.79 23.08 17.63
C PHE A 277 -6.34 21.63 17.75
N LYS A 278 -5.03 21.39 17.62
CA LYS A 278 -4.39 20.09 17.79
C LYS A 278 -3.18 20.18 18.71
N GLY A 279 -3.06 19.26 19.64
CA GLY A 279 -1.85 19.12 20.46
C GLY A 279 -0.82 18.26 19.75
N GLY A 280 0.45 18.67 19.73
CA GLY A 280 1.55 17.93 19.12
C GLY A 280 2.26 16.96 20.08
N ALA A 281 1.96 17.01 21.39
CA ALA A 281 2.89 16.57 22.44
C ALA A 281 4.28 17.24 22.27
N GLY A 282 5.23 17.04 23.19
CA GLY A 282 6.45 17.86 23.22
C GLY A 282 7.49 17.56 22.13
N VAL A 283 8.78 17.78 22.44
CA VAL A 283 9.92 17.51 21.53
C VAL A 283 9.95 16.06 21.01
N HIS A 284 9.26 15.15 21.70
CA HIS A 284 9.00 13.79 21.23
C HIS A 284 7.49 13.54 21.19
N TYR A 285 6.93 13.31 19.99
CA TYR A 285 5.54 12.91 19.80
C TYR A 285 5.18 11.62 20.58
N TYR A 286 6.19 10.88 21.07
CA TYR A 286 6.08 9.62 21.82
C TYR A 286 6.22 9.77 23.35
N ASP A 287 6.53 10.96 23.88
CA ASP A 287 6.68 11.16 25.32
C ASP A 287 5.31 11.16 26.03
N ASN A 288 4.98 10.03 26.68
CA ASN A 288 3.82 9.89 27.56
C ASN A 288 4.17 10.14 29.04
N SER A 289 5.44 10.40 29.37
CA SER A 289 5.89 10.62 30.75
C SER A 289 5.60 12.04 31.25
N THR A 290 5.49 12.99 30.32
CA THR A 290 5.16 14.39 30.61
C THR A 290 3.73 14.71 30.15
N THR A 291 2.93 15.33 31.03
CA THR A 291 1.62 15.87 30.62
C THR A 291 1.81 17.28 30.05
N TYR A 292 1.55 17.41 28.75
CA TYR A 292 1.53 18.70 28.06
C TYR A 292 0.12 19.28 28.12
N GLN A 293 0.00 20.54 28.54
CA GLN A 293 -1.27 21.25 28.62
C GLN A 293 -1.17 22.55 27.82
N TYR A 294 -2.23 22.84 27.07
CA TYR A 294 -2.32 23.98 26.19
C TYR A 294 -3.54 24.81 26.56
N ALA A 295 -3.43 26.12 26.44
CA ALA A 295 -4.55 27.05 26.52
C ALA A 295 -4.53 27.99 25.30
N PHE A 296 -5.66 28.10 24.62
CA PHE A 296 -5.84 29.00 23.46
C PHE A 296 -6.87 30.08 23.75
N THR A 297 -6.55 31.31 23.34
CA THR A 297 -7.50 32.43 23.28
C THR A 297 -7.49 33.02 21.88
N VAL A 298 -8.67 33.15 21.26
CA VAL A 298 -8.82 33.74 19.92
C VAL A 298 -9.56 35.07 20.06
N ASN A 299 -8.88 36.15 19.74
CA ASN A 299 -9.43 37.49 19.65
C ASN A 299 -9.78 37.81 18.19
N LEU A 300 -11.01 38.22 17.94
CA LEU A 300 -11.50 38.71 16.64
C LEU A 300 -11.69 40.21 16.73
N ASN A 301 -10.96 40.98 15.91
CA ASN A 301 -10.99 42.45 15.90
C ASN A 301 -10.82 43.07 17.31
N GLY A 302 -9.96 42.48 18.13
CA GLY A 302 -9.72 42.90 19.52
C GLY A 302 -10.73 42.40 20.55
N VAL A 303 -11.75 41.64 20.16
CA VAL A 303 -12.76 41.05 21.05
C VAL A 303 -12.45 39.56 21.28
N PRO A 304 -12.28 39.08 22.53
CA PRO A 304 -12.09 37.65 22.80
C PRO A 304 -13.38 36.87 22.48
N VAL A 305 -13.30 35.94 21.52
CA VAL A 305 -14.42 35.09 21.11
C VAL A 305 -14.29 33.69 21.70
N ILE A 306 -13.09 33.12 21.63
CA ILE A 306 -12.73 31.88 22.33
C ILE A 306 -11.77 32.29 23.43
N ALA A 307 -12.11 32.03 24.69
CA ALA A 307 -11.31 32.41 25.84
C ALA A 307 -10.88 31.17 26.62
N ASN A 308 -9.57 31.02 26.82
CA ASN A 308 -8.96 29.98 27.65
C ASN A 308 -9.43 28.55 27.31
N GLU A 309 -9.44 28.19 26.03
CA GLU A 309 -9.74 26.83 25.60
C GLU A 309 -8.57 25.91 25.94
N THR A 310 -8.79 24.94 26.84
CA THR A 310 -7.72 24.07 27.34
C THR A 310 -7.86 22.62 26.91
N PHE A 311 -6.74 21.99 26.58
CA PHE A 311 -6.63 20.56 26.34
C PHE A 311 -5.21 20.07 26.56
N THR A 312 -5.00 18.76 26.44
CA THR A 312 -3.74 18.12 26.80
C THR A 312 -3.22 17.18 25.71
N ASN A 313 -1.93 16.90 25.77
CA ASN A 313 -1.24 15.86 24.99
C ASN A 313 -1.50 15.95 23.48
N LYS A 314 -1.99 14.88 22.86
CA LYS A 314 -2.20 14.74 21.40
C LYS A 314 -3.65 14.99 20.98
N PHE A 315 -4.49 15.45 21.90
CA PHE A 315 -5.92 15.61 21.63
C PHE A 315 -6.17 16.79 20.69
N SER A 316 -7.19 16.63 19.86
CA SER A 316 -7.78 17.73 19.10
C SER A 316 -8.91 18.37 19.92
N ARG A 317 -9.11 19.67 19.73
CA ARG A 317 -10.27 20.40 20.25
C ARG A 317 -10.87 21.26 19.16
N ASN A 318 -12.16 21.04 18.94
CA ASN A 318 -12.96 21.91 18.11
C ASN A 318 -13.87 22.77 18.99
N ARG A 319 -13.97 24.07 18.69
CA ARG A 319 -14.80 25.02 19.43
C ARG A 319 -15.55 25.96 18.52
N ILE A 320 -16.86 25.93 18.64
CA ILE A 320 -17.81 26.83 18.00
C ILE A 320 -18.28 27.86 19.03
N ARG A 321 -18.23 29.15 18.67
CA ARG A 321 -18.69 30.26 19.50
C ARG A 321 -19.48 31.27 18.69
N PRO A 322 -20.70 31.67 19.13
CA PRO A 322 -21.39 32.80 18.53
C PRO A 322 -20.65 34.09 18.86
N THR A 323 -20.67 35.05 17.94
CA THR A 323 -20.02 36.35 18.11
C THR A 323 -20.61 37.39 17.16
N THR A 324 -20.64 38.64 17.62
CA THR A 324 -20.99 39.82 16.80
C THR A 324 -19.77 40.61 16.34
N ALA A 325 -18.57 40.14 16.67
CA ALA A 325 -17.31 40.89 16.49
C ALA A 325 -16.80 40.94 15.03
N PHE A 326 -17.42 40.21 14.12
CA PHE A 326 -17.11 40.30 12.69
C PHE A 326 -17.46 41.69 12.13
N ARG A 327 -16.79 42.08 11.05
CA ARG A 327 -17.11 43.28 10.26
C ARG A 327 -16.95 43.00 8.77
N GLY A 328 -17.64 43.77 7.94
CA GLY A 328 -17.44 43.69 6.49
C GLY A 328 -16.00 44.04 6.09
N GLY A 329 -15.45 43.30 5.12
CA GLY A 329 -14.06 43.47 4.69
C GLY A 329 -13.05 42.76 5.60
N SER A 330 -11.96 43.43 5.93
CA SER A 330 -10.82 42.83 6.65
C SER A 330 -11.12 42.61 8.14
N ASN A 331 -10.93 41.39 8.60
CA ASN A 331 -11.07 40.94 9.99
C ASN A 331 -9.74 40.38 10.47
N GLU A 332 -9.28 40.84 11.64
CA GLU A 332 -8.04 40.37 12.25
C GLU A 332 -8.35 39.34 13.34
N PHE A 333 -7.66 38.21 13.27
CA PHE A 333 -7.69 37.14 14.26
C PHE A 333 -6.35 37.09 14.95
N THR A 334 -6.33 37.29 16.26
CA THR A 334 -5.13 37.10 17.08
C THR A 334 -5.32 35.85 17.93
N VAL A 335 -4.52 34.83 17.66
CA VAL A 335 -4.52 33.55 18.37
C VAL A 335 -3.38 33.58 19.39
N GLN A 336 -3.75 33.59 20.67
CA GLN A 336 -2.84 33.54 21.81
C GLN A 336 -2.78 32.11 22.33
N TYR A 337 -1.57 31.67 22.63
CA TYR A 337 -1.25 30.34 23.11
C TYR A 337 -0.46 30.42 24.40
N ALA A 338 -0.77 29.53 25.33
CA ALA A 338 0.05 29.26 26.52
C ALA A 338 0.24 27.75 26.70
N GLY A 339 1.49 27.34 26.93
CA GLY A 339 1.89 25.99 27.28
C GLY A 339 2.32 25.91 28.75
N ASN A 340 2.14 24.76 29.38
CA ASN A 340 2.57 24.57 30.78
C ASN A 340 4.10 24.36 30.94
N ASN A 341 4.84 24.14 29.85
CA ASN A 341 6.30 24.02 29.84
C ASN A 341 6.89 24.38 28.45
N GLU A 342 8.23 24.51 28.38
CA GLU A 342 8.94 24.87 27.14
C GLU A 342 8.86 23.81 26.03
N GLY A 343 8.58 22.55 26.41
CA GLY A 343 8.42 21.47 25.44
C GLY A 343 7.08 21.47 24.74
N CYS A 344 6.07 22.26 25.17
CA CYS A 344 4.74 22.23 24.58
C CYS A 344 4.75 22.66 23.10
N ILE A 345 4.09 21.88 22.24
CA ILE A 345 3.83 22.20 20.84
C ILE A 345 2.34 21.96 20.55
N ALA A 346 1.69 22.92 19.88
CA ALA A 346 0.31 22.80 19.46
C ALA A 346 0.08 23.55 18.13
N TYR A 347 -1.05 23.26 17.49
CA TYR A 347 -1.35 23.73 16.15
C TYR A 347 -2.78 24.27 16.06
N LEU A 348 -2.98 25.27 15.21
CA LEU A 348 -4.28 25.63 14.67
C LEU A 348 -4.43 24.93 13.31
N ASP A 349 -5.54 24.21 13.14
CA ASP A 349 -5.91 23.57 11.89
C ASP A 349 -6.60 24.60 10.97
N TYR A 350 -7.83 25.01 11.32
CA TYR A 350 -8.60 25.97 10.55
C TYR A 350 -9.40 26.94 11.42
N LEU A 351 -9.87 28.01 10.79
CA LEU A 351 -10.95 28.87 11.26
C LEU A 351 -12.13 28.79 10.30
N GLU A 352 -13.30 28.48 10.81
CA GLU A 352 -14.56 28.43 10.04
C GLU A 352 -15.52 29.51 10.53
N VAL A 353 -16.20 30.15 9.58
CA VAL A 353 -17.14 31.25 9.83
C VAL A 353 -18.47 30.90 9.19
N SER A 354 -19.54 31.00 9.98
CA SER A 354 -20.92 30.96 9.49
C SER A 354 -21.63 32.25 9.90
N LEU A 355 -22.28 32.91 8.95
CA LEU A 355 -22.96 34.18 9.18
C LEU A 355 -24.11 34.38 8.20
N GLU A 356 -24.95 35.39 8.43
CA GLU A 356 -26.03 35.73 7.50
C GLU A 356 -25.62 36.84 6.53
N ARG A 357 -26.12 36.79 5.30
CA ARG A 357 -25.98 37.86 4.30
C ARG A 357 -27.31 38.15 3.62
N PRO A 358 -27.56 39.41 3.20
CA PRO A 358 -28.68 39.73 2.33
C PRO A 358 -28.40 39.25 0.89
N PHE A 359 -29.45 39.09 0.10
CA PHE A 359 -29.34 38.75 -1.33
C PHE A 359 -28.88 39.95 -2.18
N ILE A 360 -27.63 40.34 -2.02
CA ILE A 360 -26.95 41.39 -2.78
C ILE A 360 -25.73 40.78 -3.43
N ALA A 361 -25.68 40.78 -4.75
CA ALA A 361 -24.55 40.31 -5.52
C ALA A 361 -23.33 41.23 -5.35
N GLU A 362 -22.15 40.62 -5.34
CA GLU A 362 -20.86 41.30 -5.34
C GLU A 362 -20.06 40.76 -6.54
N ASN A 363 -19.27 41.60 -7.21
CA ASN A 363 -18.49 41.20 -8.39
C ASN A 363 -19.31 40.50 -9.49
N ASN A 364 -20.55 40.96 -9.71
CA ASN A 364 -21.51 40.45 -10.70
C ASN A 364 -22.05 39.04 -10.45
N PHE A 365 -21.92 38.48 -9.24
CA PHE A 365 -22.57 37.23 -8.88
C PHE A 365 -23.00 37.14 -7.42
N LEU A 366 -23.87 36.19 -7.12
CA LEU A 366 -24.18 35.73 -5.77
C LEU A 366 -24.29 34.21 -5.77
N LYS A 367 -23.46 33.57 -4.94
CA LYS A 367 -23.59 32.16 -4.56
C LYS A 367 -24.29 32.08 -3.22
N PHE A 368 -25.24 31.18 -3.05
CA PHE A 368 -25.87 30.94 -1.76
C PHE A 368 -26.40 29.52 -1.60
N TYR A 369 -26.49 29.10 -0.34
CA TYR A 369 -27.08 27.83 0.07
C TYR A 369 -28.46 28.10 0.69
N TYR A 370 -29.43 27.25 0.37
CA TYR A 370 -30.75 27.34 0.97
C TYR A 370 -31.40 25.97 1.13
N ARG A 371 -32.02 25.73 2.28
CA ARG A 371 -32.79 24.51 2.55
C ARG A 371 -34.24 24.74 2.12
N LEU A 372 -34.60 24.22 0.94
CA LEU A 372 -35.98 24.27 0.46
C LEU A 372 -36.86 23.24 1.18
N THR A 373 -38.09 23.66 1.47
CA THR A 373 -39.17 22.82 1.97
C THR A 373 -40.39 22.96 1.06
N ASP A 374 -41.51 22.37 1.47
CA ASP A 374 -42.80 22.46 0.78
C ASP A 374 -43.38 23.88 0.71
N THR A 375 -42.92 24.78 1.58
CA THR A 375 -43.36 26.18 1.61
C THR A 375 -42.69 26.93 0.47
N PRO A 376 -43.46 27.49 -0.49
CA PRO A 376 -42.86 28.24 -1.58
C PRO A 376 -42.12 29.47 -1.09
N VAL A 377 -40.94 29.70 -1.66
CA VAL A 377 -40.08 30.84 -1.31
C VAL A 377 -39.77 31.68 -2.53
N GLU A 378 -39.54 32.97 -2.32
CA GLU A 378 -39.08 33.93 -3.33
C GLU A 378 -37.71 34.49 -2.94
N PHE A 379 -36.77 34.45 -3.88
CA PHE A 379 -35.45 35.06 -3.77
C PHE A 379 -35.40 36.32 -4.63
N ASN A 380 -34.97 37.43 -4.04
CA ASN A 380 -34.78 38.72 -4.73
C ASN A 380 -33.33 39.17 -4.59
N ILE A 381 -32.56 38.94 -5.65
CA ILE A 381 -31.12 39.20 -5.71
C ILE A 381 -30.89 40.55 -6.37
N SER A 382 -30.26 41.47 -5.65
CA SER A 382 -29.99 42.83 -6.11
C SER A 382 -28.51 43.04 -6.48
N SER A 383 -28.19 44.17 -7.12
CA SER A 383 -26.84 44.57 -7.54
C SER A 383 -26.18 43.68 -8.60
N LEU A 384 -27.01 43.01 -9.41
CA LEU A 384 -26.57 42.39 -10.66
C LEU A 384 -26.67 43.41 -11.83
N PRO A 385 -25.89 43.24 -12.92
CA PRO A 385 -26.03 44.08 -14.10
C PRO A 385 -27.44 43.96 -14.70
N ALA A 386 -27.92 45.00 -15.38
CA ALA A 386 -29.25 45.00 -15.99
C ALA A 386 -29.25 44.24 -17.33
N GLY A 387 -30.13 43.23 -17.46
CA GLY A 387 -30.24 42.40 -18.66
C GLY A 387 -29.09 41.39 -18.76
N THR A 388 -29.41 40.12 -19.03
CA THR A 388 -28.49 38.98 -19.25
C THR A 388 -27.98 38.22 -18.02
N ASN A 389 -28.69 38.27 -16.88
CA ASN A 389 -28.30 37.41 -15.75
C ASN A 389 -28.86 36.00 -15.90
N ARG A 390 -28.11 35.05 -15.37
CA ARG A 390 -28.50 33.63 -15.30
C ARG A 390 -28.62 33.24 -13.84
N VAL A 391 -29.53 32.30 -13.57
CA VAL A 391 -29.62 31.63 -12.26
C VAL A 391 -29.49 30.15 -12.51
N TRP A 392 -28.47 29.51 -11.94
CA TRP A 392 -28.27 28.07 -12.03
C TRP A 392 -28.47 27.41 -10.67
N ASP A 393 -29.23 26.31 -10.64
CA ASP A 393 -29.22 25.34 -9.55
C ASP A 393 -28.06 24.37 -9.78
N VAL A 394 -27.06 24.43 -8.91
CA VAL A 394 -25.83 23.62 -9.01
C VAL A 394 -25.73 22.58 -7.90
N SER A 395 -26.86 22.29 -7.23
CA SER A 395 -26.92 21.36 -6.10
C SER A 395 -26.50 19.94 -6.50
N ASP A 396 -26.85 19.53 -7.71
CA ASP A 396 -26.32 18.35 -8.39
C ASP A 396 -25.36 18.82 -9.47
N PHE A 397 -24.06 18.61 -9.24
CA PHE A 397 -23.03 19.09 -10.16
C PHE A 397 -23.08 18.43 -11.54
N ALA A 398 -23.65 17.23 -11.66
CA ALA A 398 -23.78 16.52 -12.92
C ALA A 398 -25.06 16.92 -13.67
N ASN A 399 -26.07 17.41 -12.95
CA ASN A 399 -27.39 17.79 -13.47
C ASN A 399 -27.73 19.24 -13.11
N VAL A 400 -26.91 20.19 -13.56
CA VAL A 400 -27.18 21.63 -13.42
C VAL A 400 -28.41 22.03 -14.21
N THR A 401 -29.26 22.85 -13.60
CA THR A 401 -30.50 23.37 -14.17
C THR A 401 -30.45 24.89 -14.27
N ALA A 402 -30.86 25.47 -15.40
CA ALA A 402 -30.94 26.92 -15.57
C ALA A 402 -32.35 27.41 -15.22
N ILE A 403 -32.49 28.18 -14.14
CA ILE A 403 -33.74 28.82 -13.76
C ILE A 403 -33.85 30.13 -14.54
N ASN A 404 -34.91 30.29 -15.32
CA ASN A 404 -35.25 31.54 -15.99
C ASN A 404 -35.84 32.52 -14.97
N PRO A 405 -35.09 33.55 -14.53
CA PRO A 405 -35.58 34.46 -13.52
C PRO A 405 -36.41 35.59 -14.14
N LEU A 406 -37.10 36.33 -13.29
CA LEU A 406 -37.74 37.59 -13.65
C LEU A 406 -36.80 38.74 -13.31
N GLU A 407 -36.43 39.53 -14.31
CA GLU A 407 -35.53 40.67 -14.14
C GLU A 407 -36.30 41.99 -14.07
N ASN A 408 -35.86 42.89 -13.17
CA ASN A 408 -36.30 44.27 -13.11
C ASN A 408 -35.11 45.17 -12.78
N GLY A 409 -34.52 45.80 -13.79
CA GLY A 409 -33.28 46.57 -13.64
C GLY A 409 -32.14 45.69 -13.13
N SER A 410 -31.53 46.06 -12.01
CA SER A 410 -30.43 45.33 -11.36
C SER A 410 -30.89 44.25 -10.37
N THR A 411 -32.16 43.84 -10.43
CA THR A 411 -32.76 42.85 -9.54
C THR A 411 -33.22 41.62 -10.31
N VAL A 412 -32.79 40.45 -9.86
CA VAL A 412 -33.16 39.13 -10.37
C VAL A 412 -34.06 38.45 -9.34
N ARG A 413 -35.25 38.03 -9.74
CA ARG A 413 -36.25 37.38 -8.89
C ARG A 413 -36.59 35.99 -9.40
N PHE A 414 -36.64 35.01 -8.51
CA PHE A 414 -37.21 33.70 -8.83
C PHE A 414 -37.83 33.05 -7.59
N GLN A 415 -38.73 32.10 -7.82
CA GLN A 415 -39.40 31.36 -6.76
C GLN A 415 -39.09 29.87 -6.89
N GLN A 416 -39.09 29.15 -5.77
CA GLN A 416 -38.85 27.71 -5.72
C GLN A 416 -39.68 27.08 -4.59
N ALA A 417 -40.00 25.81 -4.74
CA ALA A 417 -40.65 24.98 -3.71
C ALA A 417 -40.27 23.51 -3.97
N THR A 418 -40.42 22.65 -2.96
CA THR A 418 -40.33 21.20 -3.15
C THR A 418 -41.70 20.55 -3.11
N ASN A 419 -41.79 19.32 -3.63
CA ASN A 419 -43.00 18.51 -3.55
C ASN A 419 -43.03 17.65 -2.27
N GLY A 420 -42.98 18.30 -1.10
CA GLY A 420 -43.05 17.62 0.21
C GLY A 420 -41.74 17.05 0.74
N GLU A 421 -40.64 17.19 0.01
CA GLU A 421 -39.29 16.79 0.42
C GLU A 421 -38.50 17.98 0.97
N THR A 422 -37.48 17.72 1.78
CA THR A 422 -36.56 18.78 2.19
C THR A 422 -35.26 18.64 1.43
N LEU A 423 -34.89 19.64 0.63
CA LEU A 423 -33.72 19.59 -0.24
C LEU A 423 -32.74 20.72 0.11
N GLY A 424 -31.46 20.37 0.25
CA GLY A 424 -30.38 21.34 0.32
C GLY A 424 -30.05 21.83 -1.07
N LYS A 425 -30.15 23.14 -1.29
CA LYS A 425 -29.90 23.77 -2.59
C LYS A 425 -28.70 24.69 -2.58
N GLN A 426 -27.97 24.72 -3.69
CA GLN A 426 -26.91 25.67 -3.99
C GLN A 426 -27.23 26.39 -5.30
N TYR A 427 -27.33 27.71 -5.24
CA TYR A 427 -27.66 28.55 -6.38
C TYR A 427 -26.52 29.50 -6.74
N TYR A 428 -26.34 29.73 -8.03
CA TYR A 428 -25.50 30.77 -8.59
C TYR A 428 -26.35 31.72 -9.43
N ALA A 429 -26.48 32.97 -8.99
CA ALA A 429 -27.04 34.05 -9.80
C ALA A 429 -25.90 34.94 -10.30
N PHE A 430 -25.74 35.09 -11.60
CA PHE A 430 -24.54 35.73 -12.16
C PHE A 430 -24.82 36.45 -13.47
N GLY A 431 -24.06 37.52 -13.72
CA GLY A 431 -23.93 38.15 -15.04
C GLY A 431 -22.68 37.65 -15.77
N GLU A 432 -22.58 37.96 -17.07
CA GLU A 432 -21.48 37.48 -17.95
C GLU A 432 -20.08 37.82 -17.40
N ALA A 433 -19.91 38.99 -16.79
CA ALA A 433 -18.61 39.42 -16.25
C ALA A 433 -18.12 38.61 -15.03
N ALA A 434 -18.96 37.78 -14.42
CA ALA A 434 -18.57 36.86 -13.34
C ALA A 434 -18.12 35.48 -13.86
N VAL A 435 -18.32 35.19 -15.15
CA VAL A 435 -17.94 33.92 -15.76
C VAL A 435 -16.44 33.89 -15.99
N ARG A 436 -15.79 32.81 -15.55
CA ARG A 436 -14.34 32.61 -15.65
C ARG A 436 -13.99 31.99 -16.99
N ASN A 437 -12.93 32.45 -17.62
CA ASN A 437 -12.42 31.79 -18.82
C ASN A 437 -11.59 30.56 -18.42
N VAL A 438 -11.71 29.48 -19.19
CA VAL A 438 -10.72 28.41 -19.15
C VAL A 438 -9.42 28.92 -19.77
N GLU A 439 -8.32 28.80 -19.04
CA GLU A 439 -7.00 29.29 -19.48
C GLU A 439 -6.10 28.16 -19.98
N GLN A 440 -6.39 26.92 -19.61
CA GLN A 440 -5.58 25.75 -19.91
C GLN A 440 -6.45 24.59 -20.37
N ILE A 441 -5.96 23.90 -21.40
CA ILE A 441 -6.53 22.67 -21.93
C ILE A 441 -5.40 21.85 -22.53
N SER A 442 -5.38 20.55 -22.25
CA SER A 442 -4.36 19.64 -22.79
C SER A 442 -5.03 18.49 -23.53
N ARG A 443 -4.53 18.14 -24.71
CA ARG A 443 -4.98 16.93 -25.41
C ARG A 443 -4.64 15.70 -24.58
N ILE A 444 -5.53 14.71 -24.62
CA ILE A 444 -5.33 13.39 -24.03
C ILE A 444 -5.00 12.46 -25.18
N ASP A 445 -3.92 11.70 -25.05
CA ASP A 445 -3.54 10.72 -26.06
C ASP A 445 -4.53 9.57 -26.09
N ASN A 446 -4.80 9.07 -27.30
CA ASN A 446 -5.67 7.94 -27.50
C ASN A 446 -5.05 6.70 -26.87
N SER A 447 -5.83 5.94 -26.12
CA SER A 447 -5.37 4.75 -25.41
C SER A 447 -6.48 3.71 -25.31
N PRO A 448 -6.14 2.44 -25.06
CA PRO A 448 -7.11 1.39 -24.74
C PRO A 448 -8.05 1.79 -23.61
N ASN A 449 -9.30 1.35 -23.71
CA ASN A 449 -10.33 1.57 -22.69
C ASN A 449 -10.18 0.52 -21.57
N LEU A 450 -9.96 0.93 -20.33
CA LEU A 450 -9.83 0.00 -19.19
C LEU A 450 -11.17 -0.66 -18.84
N ARG A 451 -12.30 -0.08 -19.28
CA ARG A 451 -13.64 -0.67 -19.17
C ARG A 451 -14.01 -1.65 -20.27
N ASP A 452 -13.06 -2.08 -21.10
CA ASP A 452 -13.33 -3.17 -22.05
C ASP A 452 -13.32 -4.53 -21.32
N PRO A 453 -14.47 -5.25 -21.24
CA PRO A 453 -14.53 -6.56 -20.58
C PRO A 453 -13.79 -7.68 -21.33
N GLN A 454 -13.35 -7.44 -22.58
CA GLN A 454 -12.54 -8.40 -23.34
C GLN A 454 -11.06 -8.42 -22.90
N ARG A 455 -10.63 -7.46 -22.07
CA ARG A 455 -9.26 -7.43 -21.55
C ARG A 455 -8.97 -8.63 -20.66
N ARG A 456 -7.68 -8.93 -20.59
CA ARG A 456 -7.07 -10.06 -19.90
C ARG A 456 -5.82 -9.56 -19.20
N GLY A 457 -5.42 -10.21 -18.12
CA GLY A 457 -4.28 -9.79 -17.33
C GLY A 457 -4.39 -10.41 -15.95
N LYS A 458 -3.76 -11.58 -15.79
CA LYS A 458 -3.74 -12.26 -14.51
C LYS A 458 -2.89 -11.48 -13.50
N LEU A 459 -1.80 -10.89 -13.99
CA LEU A 459 -1.01 -9.87 -13.31
C LEU A 459 -1.35 -8.47 -13.88
N LEU A 460 -1.79 -7.56 -13.02
CA LEU A 460 -1.90 -6.14 -13.35
C LEU A 460 -0.60 -5.44 -12.94
N LEU A 461 0.16 -4.96 -13.93
CA LEU A 461 1.36 -4.16 -13.73
C LEU A 461 1.01 -2.67 -13.84
N ILE A 462 0.75 -2.04 -12.69
CA ILE A 462 0.32 -0.63 -12.62
C ILE A 462 1.53 0.27 -12.51
N VAL A 463 1.68 1.19 -13.47
CA VAL A 463 2.90 1.98 -13.66
C VAL A 463 2.57 3.46 -13.92
N PRO A 464 3.41 4.39 -13.46
CA PRO A 464 3.34 5.78 -13.92
C PRO A 464 3.76 5.85 -15.39
N ASP A 465 3.23 6.84 -16.11
CA ASP A 465 3.39 6.95 -17.55
C ASP A 465 4.86 6.97 -18.00
N GLU A 466 5.75 7.60 -17.24
CA GLU A 466 7.18 7.66 -17.52
C GLU A 466 7.91 6.31 -17.43
N PHE A 467 7.32 5.31 -16.77
CA PHE A 467 7.91 3.97 -16.61
C PHE A 467 7.27 2.93 -17.54
N TYR A 468 6.27 3.31 -18.33
CA TYR A 468 5.49 2.36 -19.14
C TYR A 468 6.34 1.55 -20.11
N ASP A 469 7.31 2.19 -20.77
CA ASP A 469 8.20 1.52 -21.72
C ASP A 469 9.21 0.62 -21.01
N ALA A 470 9.78 1.06 -19.88
CA ALA A 470 10.69 0.25 -19.06
C ALA A 470 10.00 -1.00 -18.47
N ALA A 471 8.71 -0.89 -18.17
CA ALA A 471 7.89 -1.98 -17.65
C ALA A 471 7.67 -3.12 -18.69
N ALA A 472 7.89 -2.88 -19.99
CA ALA A 472 7.77 -3.91 -21.02
C ALA A 472 8.66 -5.12 -20.73
N ALA A 473 9.89 -4.87 -20.27
CA ALA A 473 10.83 -5.94 -19.94
C ALA A 473 10.43 -6.75 -18.70
N TRP A 474 9.56 -6.21 -17.85
CA TRP A 474 8.95 -6.94 -16.74
C TRP A 474 7.82 -7.85 -17.24
N GLU A 475 6.92 -7.31 -18.05
CA GLU A 475 5.86 -8.07 -18.73
C GLU A 475 6.45 -9.27 -19.49
N ASP A 476 7.45 -9.03 -20.34
CA ASP A 476 8.16 -10.08 -21.07
C ASP A 476 8.75 -11.16 -20.14
N LEU A 477 9.35 -10.74 -19.01
CA LEU A 477 9.92 -11.67 -18.03
C LEU A 477 8.84 -12.55 -17.39
N LYS A 478 7.65 -12.00 -17.12
CA LYS A 478 6.53 -12.73 -16.50
C LYS A 478 5.84 -13.68 -17.46
N GLU A 479 5.70 -13.28 -18.71
CA GLU A 479 5.07 -14.12 -19.74
C GLU A 479 6.00 -15.22 -20.25
N SER A 480 7.31 -15.00 -20.22
CA SER A 480 8.31 -16.00 -20.67
C SER A 480 8.77 -16.98 -19.59
N ARG A 481 8.29 -16.84 -18.35
CA ARG A 481 8.68 -17.68 -17.21
C ARG A 481 8.28 -19.15 -17.41
N LEU A 482 9.16 -20.08 -17.02
CA LEU A 482 8.89 -21.51 -16.95
C LEU A 482 8.71 -21.96 -15.48
N PRO A 483 7.82 -22.93 -15.18
CA PRO A 483 7.06 -23.74 -16.13
C PRO A 483 5.76 -23.11 -16.66
N GLU A 484 5.23 -22.06 -16.02
CA GLU A 484 4.02 -21.34 -16.49
C GLU A 484 4.28 -19.83 -16.48
N GLY A 485 4.12 -19.21 -17.66
CA GLY A 485 4.09 -17.76 -17.79
C GLY A 485 2.80 -17.18 -17.20
N ILE A 486 2.86 -15.93 -16.75
CA ILE A 486 1.71 -15.21 -16.21
C ILE A 486 1.33 -14.10 -17.18
N GLU A 487 0.16 -14.23 -17.82
CA GLU A 487 -0.42 -13.19 -18.68
C GLU A 487 -0.45 -11.86 -17.91
N THR A 488 0.26 -10.86 -18.42
CA THR A 488 0.50 -9.61 -17.72
C THR A 488 -0.09 -8.47 -18.53
N GLU A 489 -0.82 -7.58 -17.86
CA GLU A 489 -1.33 -6.36 -18.47
C GLU A 489 -0.64 -5.16 -17.82
N ARG A 490 0.12 -4.40 -18.62
CA ARG A 490 0.61 -3.08 -18.22
C ARG A 490 -0.49 -2.04 -18.27
N VAL A 491 -0.63 -1.27 -17.20
CA VAL A 491 -1.68 -0.26 -17.05
C VAL A 491 -1.08 1.06 -16.59
N LYS A 492 -1.30 2.13 -17.36
CA LYS A 492 -0.85 3.48 -17.00
C LYS A 492 -1.75 4.08 -15.92
N LEU A 493 -1.14 4.77 -14.96
CA LEU A 493 -1.88 5.54 -13.97
C LEU A 493 -2.74 6.64 -14.60
N SER A 494 -2.27 7.31 -15.65
CA SER A 494 -3.07 8.35 -16.32
C SER A 494 -4.37 7.82 -16.92
N GLU A 495 -4.36 6.57 -17.42
CA GLU A 495 -5.54 5.89 -17.95
C GLU A 495 -6.53 5.56 -16.82
N ILE A 496 -6.02 5.06 -15.68
CA ILE A 496 -6.84 4.81 -14.48
C ILE A 496 -7.50 6.11 -14.01
N TYR A 497 -6.74 7.18 -13.82
CA TYR A 497 -7.29 8.44 -13.31
C TYR A 497 -8.29 9.05 -14.29
N ARG A 498 -8.00 9.02 -15.59
CA ARG A 498 -8.94 9.51 -16.61
C ARG A 498 -10.30 8.85 -16.46
N GLU A 499 -10.34 7.53 -16.32
CA GLU A 499 -11.61 6.81 -16.33
C GLU A 499 -12.30 6.66 -14.97
N PHE A 500 -11.55 6.73 -13.86
CA PHE A 500 -12.10 6.48 -12.51
C PHE A 500 -12.15 7.72 -11.62
N SER A 501 -11.50 8.84 -12.00
CA SER A 501 -11.48 10.09 -11.22
C SER A 501 -11.47 11.38 -12.06
N SER A 502 -11.70 11.28 -13.38
CA SER A 502 -11.54 12.37 -14.36
C SER A 502 -10.14 12.99 -14.42
N GLY A 503 -9.11 12.29 -13.94
CA GLY A 503 -7.71 12.71 -14.04
C GLY A 503 -7.09 13.18 -12.72
N VAL A 504 -7.83 13.13 -11.61
CA VAL A 504 -7.26 13.39 -10.26
C VAL A 504 -6.51 12.14 -9.80
N ALA A 505 -5.30 12.29 -9.26
CA ALA A 505 -4.49 11.18 -8.74
C ALA A 505 -5.01 10.64 -7.38
N ASP A 506 -6.30 10.32 -7.31
CA ASP A 506 -6.97 9.78 -6.13
C ASP A 506 -6.63 8.28 -6.00
N PRO A 507 -6.06 7.80 -4.88
CA PRO A 507 -5.72 6.39 -4.69
C PRO A 507 -6.94 5.46 -4.81
N THR A 508 -8.14 5.94 -4.48
CA THR A 508 -9.39 5.18 -4.63
C THR A 508 -9.66 4.82 -6.09
N ALA A 509 -9.21 5.63 -7.05
CA ALA A 509 -9.35 5.34 -8.48
C ALA A 509 -8.60 4.05 -8.86
N ILE A 510 -7.45 3.78 -8.25
CA ILE A 510 -6.66 2.57 -8.45
C ILE A 510 -7.42 1.35 -7.92
N ARG A 511 -7.98 1.43 -6.70
CA ARG A 511 -8.81 0.36 -6.13
C ARG A 511 -10.05 0.10 -6.98
N ASP A 512 -10.75 1.17 -7.39
CA ASP A 512 -11.98 1.06 -8.18
C ASP A 512 -11.68 0.46 -9.57
N PHE A 513 -10.52 0.75 -10.15
CA PHE A 513 -10.02 0.06 -11.35
C PHE A 513 -9.76 -1.42 -11.11
N ILE A 514 -8.99 -1.78 -10.06
CA ILE A 514 -8.69 -3.19 -9.75
C ILE A 514 -9.97 -3.98 -9.53
N LYS A 515 -10.92 -3.41 -8.77
CA LYS A 515 -12.25 -4.00 -8.58
C LYS A 515 -12.98 -4.19 -9.90
N TYR A 516 -12.99 -3.17 -10.75
CA TYR A 516 -13.62 -3.25 -12.06
C TYR A 516 -13.01 -4.39 -12.90
N ALA A 517 -11.68 -4.45 -12.99
CA ALA A 517 -10.96 -5.46 -13.75
C ALA A 517 -11.26 -6.87 -13.21
N TYR A 518 -11.21 -7.07 -11.89
CA TYR A 518 -11.56 -8.34 -11.25
C TYR A 518 -13.01 -8.78 -11.55
N GLU A 519 -13.97 -7.86 -11.51
CA GLU A 519 -15.40 -8.16 -11.72
C GLU A 519 -15.80 -8.35 -13.19
N ASN A 520 -15.12 -7.67 -14.12
CA ASN A 520 -15.60 -7.48 -15.49
C ASN A 520 -14.64 -7.94 -16.59
N TRP A 521 -13.34 -8.11 -16.33
CA TRP A 521 -12.41 -8.65 -17.32
C TRP A 521 -12.47 -10.17 -17.36
N SER A 522 -12.15 -10.75 -18.52
CA SER A 522 -11.98 -12.21 -18.68
C SER A 522 -13.15 -13.06 -18.15
N THR A 523 -14.38 -12.53 -18.21
CA THR A 523 -15.56 -13.19 -17.61
C THR A 523 -15.89 -14.55 -18.23
N LEU A 524 -15.43 -14.79 -19.46
CA LEU A 524 -15.55 -16.06 -20.18
C LEU A 524 -14.27 -16.93 -20.12
N ALA A 525 -13.19 -16.44 -19.52
CA ALA A 525 -11.91 -17.15 -19.36
C ALA A 525 -11.30 -16.85 -17.97
N PRO A 526 -11.90 -17.37 -16.87
CA PRO A 526 -11.53 -17.02 -15.49
C PRO A 526 -10.06 -17.25 -15.13
N GLU A 527 -9.34 -18.09 -15.87
CA GLU A 527 -7.90 -18.31 -15.71
C GLU A 527 -7.03 -17.07 -15.99
N TYR A 528 -7.55 -16.08 -16.71
CA TYR A 528 -6.90 -14.79 -16.98
C TYR A 528 -7.48 -13.63 -16.17
N ARG A 529 -8.38 -13.92 -15.22
CA ARG A 529 -8.89 -12.90 -14.29
C ARG A 529 -7.73 -12.37 -13.44
N PRO A 530 -7.69 -11.06 -13.14
CA PRO A 530 -6.70 -10.50 -12.22
C PRO A 530 -6.64 -11.26 -10.89
N GLU A 531 -5.45 -11.68 -10.48
CA GLU A 531 -5.15 -12.31 -9.19
C GLU A 531 -3.98 -11.62 -8.48
N TYR A 532 -3.12 -10.96 -9.25
CA TYR A 532 -1.91 -10.32 -8.76
C TYR A 532 -1.89 -8.85 -9.19
N VAL A 533 -1.44 -7.98 -8.29
CA VAL A 533 -1.22 -6.56 -8.56
C VAL A 533 0.23 -6.21 -8.24
N GLN A 534 0.95 -5.69 -9.22
CA GLN A 534 2.29 -5.15 -9.04
C GLN A 534 2.23 -3.64 -9.21
N LEU A 535 2.60 -2.90 -8.17
CA LEU A 535 2.80 -1.45 -8.24
C LEU A 535 4.26 -1.16 -8.59
N LEU A 536 4.49 -0.38 -9.64
CA LEU A 536 5.84 -0.01 -10.10
C LEU A 536 6.08 1.49 -9.91
N GLY A 537 6.47 1.87 -8.71
CA GLY A 537 6.77 3.25 -8.38
C GLY A 537 6.68 3.49 -6.89
N ASP A 538 7.51 4.41 -6.43
CA ASP A 538 7.51 4.84 -5.05
C ASP A 538 6.30 5.75 -4.74
N GLY A 539 5.97 5.95 -3.46
CA GLY A 539 4.82 6.77 -3.07
C GLY A 539 5.05 7.59 -1.80
N SER A 540 4.16 8.54 -1.50
CA SER A 540 4.30 9.41 -0.33
C SER A 540 2.97 9.86 0.28
N TYR A 541 2.99 10.14 1.59
CA TYR A 541 1.89 10.80 2.31
C TYR A 541 1.67 12.26 1.84
N ASP A 542 2.65 12.90 1.20
CA ASP A 542 2.55 14.26 0.66
C ASP A 542 2.07 14.30 -0.80
N TYR A 543 0.80 13.99 -1.01
CA TYR A 543 0.17 13.92 -2.34
C TYR A 543 0.25 15.21 -3.15
N ARG A 544 0.25 16.37 -2.46
CA ARG A 544 0.19 17.69 -3.08
C ARG A 544 1.54 18.40 -3.12
N ASN A 545 2.60 17.72 -2.66
CA ASN A 545 3.94 18.26 -2.51
C ASN A 545 3.95 19.57 -1.69
N ILE A 546 3.26 19.56 -0.55
CA ILE A 546 3.15 20.66 0.41
C ILE A 546 4.50 20.95 1.06
N GLU A 547 5.31 19.93 1.36
CA GLU A 547 6.67 20.09 1.90
C GLU A 547 7.66 20.63 0.87
N LEU A 548 7.25 20.76 -0.40
CA LEU A 548 8.07 21.24 -1.52
C LEU A 548 9.37 20.44 -1.68
N THR A 549 9.27 19.13 -1.50
CA THR A 549 10.37 18.22 -1.78
C THR A 549 10.54 18.06 -3.30
N SER A 550 11.73 17.65 -3.75
CA SER A 550 11.91 17.21 -5.14
C SER A 550 11.36 15.81 -5.39
N TYR A 551 10.75 15.19 -4.37
CA TYR A 551 10.16 13.87 -4.44
C TYR A 551 8.92 13.90 -5.32
N ILE A 552 8.71 12.84 -6.09
CA ILE A 552 7.56 12.68 -6.95
C ILE A 552 6.78 11.47 -6.44
N ASN A 553 5.53 11.70 -6.06
CA ASN A 553 4.61 10.63 -5.70
C ASN A 553 4.20 9.89 -6.99
N ARG A 554 4.96 8.84 -7.35
CA ARG A 554 4.83 8.13 -8.63
C ARG A 554 3.61 7.25 -8.66
N VAL A 555 3.47 6.39 -7.66
CA VAL A 555 2.27 5.58 -7.45
C VAL A 555 1.72 5.92 -6.07
N PRO A 556 0.63 6.73 -6.00
CA PRO A 556 0.02 7.15 -4.74
C PRO A 556 -0.22 6.00 -3.78
N VAL A 557 0.08 6.24 -2.51
CA VAL A 557 -0.22 5.32 -1.41
C VAL A 557 -1.64 5.54 -0.89
N PHE A 558 -2.12 4.67 0.00
CA PHE A 558 -3.34 4.92 0.77
C PHE A 558 -3.02 5.13 2.25
N GLU A 559 -3.33 6.33 2.74
CA GLU A 559 -3.09 6.76 4.11
C GLU A 559 -4.36 6.65 4.99
N ILE A 560 -4.20 6.10 6.19
CA ILE A 560 -5.21 6.11 7.26
C ILE A 560 -4.74 7.07 8.35
N THR A 561 -5.45 8.20 8.45
CA THR A 561 -5.20 9.22 9.48
C THR A 561 -5.54 8.70 10.87
N ALA A 562 -4.64 8.94 11.82
CA ALA A 562 -4.86 8.67 13.25
C ALA A 562 -4.28 9.78 14.13
N ASN A 563 -4.49 9.67 15.44
CA ASN A 563 -3.94 10.63 16.40
C ASN A 563 -2.47 10.37 16.77
N ASP A 564 -1.90 9.25 16.34
CA ASP A 564 -0.52 8.87 16.60
C ASP A 564 0.01 7.89 15.54
N ASP A 565 1.33 7.74 15.51
CA ASP A 565 2.02 6.94 14.50
C ASP A 565 1.63 5.45 14.57
N ILE A 566 1.43 4.90 15.77
CA ILE A 566 1.09 3.48 15.94
C ILE A 566 -0.31 3.13 15.42
N ASN A 567 -1.26 4.06 15.48
CA ASN A 567 -2.59 3.85 14.92
C ASN A 567 -2.71 4.37 13.47
N SER A 568 -1.76 5.18 13.01
CA SER A 568 -1.67 5.60 11.60
C SER A 568 -1.17 4.46 10.72
N ARG A 569 -1.56 4.45 9.45
CA ARG A 569 -1.15 3.41 8.50
C ARG A 569 -0.99 3.99 7.11
N VAL A 570 0.07 3.57 6.43
CA VAL A 570 0.11 3.50 4.97
C VAL A 570 -0.08 2.05 4.57
N THR A 571 -0.92 1.75 3.58
CA THR A 571 -1.24 0.36 3.22
C THR A 571 -1.60 0.14 1.75
N ASP A 572 -0.88 -0.76 1.08
CA ASP A 572 -1.24 -1.19 -0.28
C ASP A 572 -2.41 -2.20 -0.29
N ASN A 573 -2.72 -2.85 0.86
CA ASN A 573 -3.85 -3.77 0.97
C ASN A 573 -5.20 -3.11 0.62
N TYR A 574 -5.30 -1.78 0.77
CA TYR A 574 -6.47 -1.02 0.39
C TYR A 574 -6.85 -1.22 -1.09
N PHE A 575 -5.86 -1.32 -1.98
CA PHE A 575 -6.08 -1.42 -3.43
C PHE A 575 -6.71 -2.75 -3.85
N THR A 576 -6.47 -3.82 -3.07
CA THR A 576 -7.00 -5.16 -3.35
C THR A 576 -8.11 -5.60 -2.37
N ALA A 577 -8.45 -4.77 -1.38
CA ALA A 577 -9.56 -5.00 -0.45
C ALA A 577 -10.92 -4.63 -1.08
N ILE A 578 -11.29 -5.34 -2.15
CA ILE A 578 -12.39 -5.01 -3.06
C ILE A 578 -13.75 -5.65 -2.73
N ASP A 579 -13.81 -6.56 -1.73
CA ASP A 579 -15.03 -7.26 -1.29
C ASP A 579 -15.47 -6.88 0.13
N ASN A 580 -15.00 -5.74 0.63
CA ASN A 580 -15.23 -5.32 2.00
C ASN A 580 -16.68 -4.81 2.24
N PHE A 581 -17.51 -5.64 2.85
CA PHE A 581 -18.85 -5.25 3.34
C PHE A 581 -18.84 -4.31 4.55
N SER A 582 -17.67 -3.92 5.06
CA SER A 582 -17.54 -3.06 6.24
C SER A 582 -17.21 -1.61 5.86
N ASN A 583 -18.04 -0.67 6.32
CA ASN A 583 -17.97 0.76 5.98
C ASN A 583 -16.84 1.54 6.70
N GLY A 584 -15.73 0.89 7.08
CA GLY A 584 -14.88 1.42 8.16
C GLY A 584 -13.41 1.71 7.87
N MET A 585 -12.84 1.28 6.74
CA MET A 585 -11.36 1.24 6.53
C MET A 585 -10.57 0.48 7.62
N GLN A 586 -11.26 -0.14 8.59
CA GLN A 586 -10.63 -0.82 9.72
C GLN A 586 -10.17 -2.23 9.34
N ASN A 587 -10.94 -2.92 8.50
CA ASN A 587 -10.64 -4.26 8.04
C ASN A 587 -10.36 -4.21 6.54
N LEU A 588 -9.09 -4.18 6.15
CA LEU A 588 -8.67 -4.26 4.74
C LEU A 588 -8.22 -5.69 4.44
N ASP A 589 -9.17 -6.56 4.06
CA ASP A 589 -8.90 -7.94 3.67
C ASP A 589 -8.64 -8.03 2.14
N PRO A 590 -7.37 -8.23 1.71
CA PRO A 590 -7.01 -8.23 0.31
C PRO A 590 -7.55 -9.47 -0.42
N GLN A 591 -8.26 -9.25 -1.54
CA GLN A 591 -8.78 -10.31 -2.42
C GLN A 591 -7.79 -10.74 -3.50
N LEU A 592 -6.82 -9.87 -3.83
CA LEU A 592 -5.72 -10.14 -4.74
C LEU A 592 -4.39 -9.92 -4.00
N ALA A 593 -3.37 -10.69 -4.37
CA ALA A 593 -2.02 -10.48 -3.86
C ALA A 593 -1.44 -9.17 -4.43
N ILE A 594 -0.71 -8.42 -3.60
CA ILE A 594 -0.14 -7.13 -3.98
C ILE A 594 1.30 -6.99 -3.50
N ALA A 595 2.15 -6.40 -4.34
CA ALA A 595 3.49 -5.95 -3.98
C ALA A 595 3.82 -4.63 -4.68
N ARG A 596 4.88 -3.97 -4.19
CA ARG A 596 5.39 -2.71 -4.73
C ARG A 596 6.87 -2.84 -5.01
N LEU A 597 7.31 -2.45 -6.20
CA LEU A 597 8.69 -2.05 -6.41
C LEU A 597 8.70 -0.51 -6.31
N PRO A 598 9.23 0.08 -5.22
CA PRO A 598 9.23 1.52 -5.00
C PRO A 598 10.28 2.19 -5.89
N ALA A 599 10.12 2.12 -7.22
CA ALA A 599 11.10 2.68 -8.14
C ALA A 599 11.02 4.21 -8.16
N ASN A 600 12.17 4.86 -8.06
CA ASN A 600 12.32 6.31 -8.21
C ASN A 600 12.89 6.67 -9.60
N SER A 601 13.30 5.70 -10.39
CA SER A 601 13.82 5.91 -11.74
C SER A 601 13.68 4.68 -12.62
N VAL A 602 13.84 4.86 -13.93
CA VAL A 602 13.96 3.73 -14.88
C VAL A 602 15.14 2.82 -14.51
N THR A 603 16.23 3.39 -14.02
CA THR A 603 17.42 2.63 -13.59
C THR A 603 17.11 1.69 -12.42
N ASP A 604 16.27 2.09 -11.47
CA ASP A 604 15.88 1.21 -10.35
C ASP A 604 15.11 -0.02 -10.88
N ILE A 605 14.26 0.17 -11.89
CA ILE A 605 13.51 -0.90 -12.55
C ILE A 605 14.46 -1.84 -13.29
N GLU A 606 15.37 -1.29 -14.09
CA GLU A 606 16.35 -2.07 -14.85
C GLU A 606 17.26 -2.89 -13.93
N ASN A 607 17.76 -2.29 -12.85
CA ASN A 607 18.58 -2.98 -11.85
C ASN A 607 17.81 -4.12 -11.18
N TYR A 608 16.56 -3.88 -10.80
CA TYR A 608 15.73 -4.93 -10.20
C TYR A 608 15.43 -6.07 -11.19
N LEU A 609 15.14 -5.76 -12.45
CA LEU A 609 14.92 -6.78 -13.48
C LEU A 609 16.16 -7.65 -13.75
N ILE A 610 17.36 -7.06 -13.71
CA ILE A 610 18.61 -7.82 -13.77
C ILE A 610 18.68 -8.80 -12.60
N LYS A 611 18.41 -8.32 -11.38
CA LYS A 611 18.37 -9.17 -10.18
C LYS A 611 17.36 -10.32 -10.29
N MET A 612 16.16 -10.06 -10.80
CA MET A 612 15.15 -11.11 -10.98
C MET A 612 15.62 -12.20 -11.93
N ARG A 613 16.18 -11.83 -13.10
CA ARG A 613 16.71 -12.81 -14.07
C ARG A 613 17.84 -13.63 -13.44
N GLU A 614 18.78 -12.97 -12.79
CA GLU A 614 19.89 -13.65 -12.11
C GLU A 614 19.42 -14.58 -10.99
N TYR A 615 18.38 -14.19 -10.24
CA TYR A 615 17.78 -15.00 -9.19
C TYR A 615 17.13 -16.28 -9.74
N GLU A 616 16.33 -16.15 -10.82
CA GLU A 616 15.64 -17.28 -11.45
C GLU A 616 16.58 -18.31 -12.08
N TYR A 617 17.76 -17.87 -12.53
CA TYR A 617 18.79 -18.75 -13.10
C TYR A 617 20.01 -18.95 -12.19
N SER A 618 19.90 -18.57 -10.91
CA SER A 618 21.03 -18.47 -9.98
C SER A 618 21.82 -19.77 -9.78
N PHE A 619 21.21 -20.92 -10.03
CA PHE A 619 21.85 -22.22 -9.94
C PHE A 619 22.68 -22.59 -11.20
N ARG A 620 22.66 -21.78 -12.26
CA ARG A 620 23.63 -21.86 -13.38
C ARG A 620 24.83 -20.94 -13.23
N THR A 621 24.66 -19.77 -12.63
CA THR A 621 25.61 -18.66 -12.77
C THR A 621 26.83 -18.79 -11.86
N ASP A 622 26.74 -19.55 -10.75
CA ASP A 622 27.90 -19.91 -9.92
C ASP A 622 27.85 -21.36 -9.41
N PRO A 623 28.19 -22.36 -10.25
CA PRO A 623 28.14 -23.77 -9.88
C PRO A 623 29.05 -24.13 -8.70
N ASN A 624 30.07 -23.33 -8.40
CA ASN A 624 31.01 -23.60 -7.32
C ASN A 624 30.51 -23.07 -5.95
N ASN A 625 29.59 -22.10 -5.95
CA ASN A 625 28.96 -21.57 -4.73
C ASN A 625 27.46 -21.87 -4.61
N ASN A 626 26.96 -22.84 -5.38
CA ASN A 626 25.59 -23.33 -5.27
C ASN A 626 25.23 -23.95 -3.91
N GLY A 627 23.92 -23.99 -3.65
CA GLY A 627 23.29 -24.52 -2.44
C GLY A 627 23.11 -23.50 -1.34
N TRP A 628 23.27 -22.20 -1.61
CA TRP A 628 22.79 -21.14 -0.73
C TRP A 628 21.25 -21.12 -0.67
N GLN A 629 20.61 -21.63 -1.73
CA GLN A 629 19.17 -21.86 -1.87
C GLN A 629 18.60 -22.76 -0.76
N THR A 630 19.43 -23.59 -0.14
CA THR A 630 19.02 -24.50 0.94
C THR A 630 19.29 -23.93 2.33
N VAL A 631 19.70 -22.67 2.48
CA VAL A 631 20.07 -22.08 3.77
C VAL A 631 19.08 -20.97 4.17
N LEU A 632 18.52 -21.05 5.37
CA LEU A 632 17.70 -20.00 5.97
C LEU A 632 18.39 -19.41 7.20
N THR A 633 18.38 -18.09 7.32
CA THR A 633 19.06 -17.36 8.40
C THR A 633 18.04 -16.68 9.31
N PHE A 634 18.21 -16.88 10.62
CA PHE A 634 17.32 -16.33 11.66
C PHE A 634 18.12 -15.46 12.62
N VAL A 635 17.64 -14.24 12.84
CA VAL A 635 18.23 -13.23 13.72
C VAL A 635 17.21 -12.87 14.80
N ALA A 636 17.61 -12.87 16.07
CA ALA A 636 16.73 -12.56 17.18
C ALA A 636 17.39 -11.52 18.09
N ASP A 637 16.70 -10.41 18.31
CA ASP A 637 17.05 -9.39 19.29
C ASP A 637 16.99 -9.97 20.72
N ASP A 638 17.83 -9.45 21.61
CA ASP A 638 17.92 -9.90 23.00
C ASP A 638 17.62 -8.81 24.03
N GLU A 639 17.60 -7.55 23.60
CA GLU A 639 17.30 -6.36 24.40
C GLU A 639 18.03 -6.25 25.76
N CYS A 640 19.16 -6.93 25.94
CA CYS A 640 19.90 -6.93 27.20
C CYS A 640 20.61 -5.57 27.45
N ALA A 641 19.85 -4.62 28.01
CA ALA A 641 20.27 -3.25 28.32
C ALA A 641 20.39 -2.99 29.81
N GLY A 642 21.50 -2.38 30.26
CA GLY A 642 21.82 -2.08 31.65
C GLY A 642 20.94 -1.07 32.42
N SER A 643 19.66 -0.87 32.08
CA SER A 643 18.70 -0.14 32.93
C SER A 643 17.82 -1.04 33.80
N GLY A 644 17.88 -2.37 33.66
CA GLY A 644 17.40 -3.25 34.73
C GLY A 644 16.85 -4.62 34.36
N SER A 645 16.74 -5.02 33.08
CA SER A 645 16.29 -6.37 32.77
C SER A 645 16.43 -6.80 31.30
N CYS A 646 16.89 -8.04 31.06
CA CYS A 646 16.67 -8.79 29.82
C CYS A 646 15.25 -9.39 29.84
N ASN A 647 14.21 -8.55 29.75
CA ASN A 647 12.82 -8.99 29.92
C ASN A 647 12.11 -9.34 28.61
N GLU A 648 12.67 -8.98 27.46
CA GLU A 648 12.09 -9.25 26.13
C GLU A 648 12.64 -10.51 25.46
N TRP A 649 12.73 -11.60 26.22
CA TRP A 649 13.13 -12.92 25.72
C TRP A 649 12.17 -13.49 24.67
N PHE A 650 10.99 -12.88 24.51
CA PHE A 650 9.99 -13.34 23.54
C PHE A 650 10.47 -13.19 22.09
N HIS A 651 11.36 -12.26 21.73
CA HIS A 651 11.89 -12.21 20.36
C HIS A 651 12.65 -13.49 19.98
N LEU A 652 13.43 -14.04 20.91
CA LEU A 652 14.10 -15.32 20.74
C LEU A 652 13.09 -16.49 20.63
N ASP A 653 12.09 -16.52 21.50
CA ASP A 653 11.03 -17.54 21.48
C ASP A 653 10.20 -17.51 20.18
N GLN A 654 9.85 -16.30 19.72
CA GLN A 654 9.17 -16.04 18.45
C GLN A 654 9.97 -16.58 17.27
N THR A 655 11.28 -16.31 17.24
CA THR A 655 12.18 -16.82 16.21
C THR A 655 12.26 -18.34 16.22
N GLU A 656 12.38 -19.00 17.38
CA GLU A 656 12.35 -20.47 17.48
C GLU A 656 10.98 -21.04 17.04
N GLY A 657 9.90 -20.32 17.34
CA GLY A 657 8.56 -20.62 16.84
C GLY A 657 8.53 -20.73 15.32
N ILE A 658 9.15 -19.79 14.59
CA ILE A 658 9.26 -19.88 13.13
C ILE A 658 10.17 -21.03 12.70
N VAL A 659 11.34 -21.20 13.33
CA VAL A 659 12.28 -22.28 12.99
C VAL A 659 11.61 -23.64 13.03
N SER A 660 10.66 -23.86 13.95
CA SER A 660 9.91 -25.13 14.06
C SER A 660 8.94 -25.41 12.89
N ARG A 661 8.59 -24.38 12.09
CA ARG A 661 7.65 -24.47 10.96
C ARG A 661 8.37 -24.59 9.61
N VAL A 662 9.69 -24.43 9.60
CA VAL A 662 10.49 -24.55 8.39
C VAL A 662 10.64 -26.02 7.98
N PRO A 663 10.49 -26.36 6.69
CA PRO A 663 10.78 -27.69 6.18
C PRO A 663 12.21 -28.14 6.51
N ALA A 664 12.36 -29.39 6.96
CA ALA A 664 13.65 -29.96 7.32
C ALA A 664 14.61 -30.13 6.14
N LYS A 665 14.16 -29.92 4.89
CA LYS A 665 15.01 -29.81 3.69
C LYS A 665 15.99 -28.63 3.75
N PHE A 666 15.71 -27.60 4.56
CA PHE A 666 16.59 -26.45 4.72
C PHE A 666 17.61 -26.61 5.86
N ASP A 667 18.79 -26.05 5.65
CA ASP A 667 19.82 -25.85 6.67
C ASP A 667 19.59 -24.51 7.37
N ILE A 668 19.65 -24.53 8.71
CA ILE A 668 19.32 -23.37 9.53
C ILE A 668 20.60 -22.71 10.06
N LYS A 669 20.73 -21.40 9.86
CA LYS A 669 21.73 -20.54 10.49
C LYS A 669 21.05 -19.61 11.49
N LYS A 670 21.56 -19.59 12.72
CA LYS A 670 21.03 -18.77 13.82
C LYS A 670 22.06 -17.72 14.24
N ILE A 671 21.62 -16.47 14.38
CA ILE A 671 22.39 -15.32 14.86
C ILE A 671 21.56 -14.64 15.95
N TYR A 672 21.58 -15.20 17.15
CA TYR A 672 20.82 -14.67 18.28
C TYR A 672 21.69 -13.77 19.09
N LEU A 673 21.26 -12.53 19.28
CA LEU A 673 22.10 -11.51 19.89
C LEU A 673 22.52 -11.87 21.32
N VAL A 674 21.70 -12.65 22.03
CA VAL A 674 21.99 -13.14 23.39
C VAL A 674 23.30 -13.92 23.49
N ASP A 675 23.77 -14.51 22.39
CA ASP A 675 24.99 -15.31 22.32
C ASP A 675 26.25 -14.49 21.98
N TYR A 676 26.12 -13.17 21.81
CA TYR A 676 27.23 -12.27 21.45
C TYR A 676 27.49 -11.22 22.52
N ASP A 677 28.76 -10.96 22.78
CA ASP A 677 29.21 -9.95 23.73
C ASP A 677 28.86 -8.53 23.29
N THR A 678 28.29 -7.75 24.21
CA THR A 678 28.02 -6.33 24.04
C THR A 678 29.28 -5.49 24.26
N GLN A 679 29.54 -4.54 23.37
CA GLN A 679 30.63 -3.57 23.44
C GLN A 679 30.09 -2.14 23.55
N ALA A 680 30.87 -1.22 24.14
CA ALA A 680 30.53 0.20 24.19
C ALA A 680 30.82 0.89 22.84
N GLY A 681 29.91 1.75 22.37
CA GLY A 681 30.03 2.51 21.12
C GLY A 681 29.64 3.98 21.28
N GLY A 682 30.00 4.83 20.31
CA GLY A 682 29.76 6.28 20.37
C GLY A 682 28.29 6.70 20.43
N LEU A 683 27.38 5.83 19.97
CA LEU A 683 25.92 6.03 19.98
C LEU A 683 25.19 5.09 20.96
N GLY A 684 25.92 4.42 21.86
CA GLY A 684 25.35 3.47 22.81
C GLY A 684 26.13 2.17 22.86
N ARG A 685 25.51 1.08 22.44
CA ARG A 685 26.04 -0.28 22.54
C ARG A 685 26.11 -0.94 21.17
N LEU A 686 27.07 -1.85 21.00
CA LEU A 686 27.35 -2.52 19.74
C LEU A 686 27.52 -4.02 19.98
N LYS A 687 27.08 -4.83 19.01
CA LYS A 687 27.42 -6.26 18.92
C LYS A 687 28.16 -6.55 17.62
N PRO A 688 29.44 -6.13 17.49
CA PRO A 688 30.15 -6.17 16.22
C PRO A 688 30.36 -7.59 15.70
N LYS A 689 30.44 -8.60 16.58
CA LYS A 689 30.56 -9.99 16.14
C LYS A 689 29.26 -10.53 15.54
N ALA A 690 28.10 -10.16 16.07
CA ALA A 690 26.80 -10.48 15.48
C ALA A 690 26.63 -9.81 14.11
N ASN A 691 27.00 -8.53 14.01
CA ASN A 691 27.02 -7.80 12.73
C ASN A 691 27.94 -8.46 11.70
N SER A 692 29.19 -8.80 12.07
CA SER A 692 30.13 -9.48 11.19
C SER A 692 29.60 -10.84 10.74
N ASP A 693 29.05 -11.64 11.64
CA ASP A 693 28.50 -12.96 11.29
C ASP A 693 27.26 -12.86 10.40
N LEU A 694 26.45 -11.80 10.56
CA LEU A 694 25.33 -11.49 9.67
C LEU A 694 25.81 -11.13 8.27
N LEU A 695 26.75 -10.18 8.15
CA LEU A 695 27.31 -9.77 6.86
C LEU A 695 28.01 -10.93 6.14
N ASP A 696 28.80 -11.72 6.87
CA ASP A 696 29.43 -12.92 6.33
C ASP A 696 28.39 -13.93 5.82
N GLN A 697 27.29 -14.14 6.54
CA GLN A 697 26.25 -15.06 6.12
C GLN A 697 25.48 -14.56 4.89
N VAL A 698 25.13 -13.27 4.85
CA VAL A 698 24.49 -12.64 3.69
C VAL A 698 25.37 -12.80 2.45
N ASN A 699 26.65 -12.44 2.56
CA ASN A 699 27.61 -12.50 1.45
C ASN A 699 27.94 -13.94 1.02
N ARG A 700 27.91 -14.91 1.94
CA ARG A 700 28.00 -16.34 1.59
C ARG A 700 26.77 -16.82 0.83
N GLY A 701 25.59 -16.28 1.16
CA GLY A 701 24.31 -16.57 0.53
C GLY A 701 23.35 -17.30 1.47
N THR A 702 22.09 -16.93 1.40
CA THR A 702 20.96 -17.54 2.11
C THR A 702 19.68 -17.26 1.32
N LEU A 703 18.72 -18.17 1.35
CA LEU A 703 17.46 -18.00 0.62
C LEU A 703 16.55 -16.97 1.30
N MET A 704 16.53 -16.96 2.63
CA MET A 704 15.72 -16.02 3.41
C MET A 704 16.45 -15.61 4.68
N ILE A 705 16.16 -14.38 5.13
CA ILE A 705 16.60 -13.82 6.39
C ILE A 705 15.36 -13.38 7.16
N ASN A 706 15.21 -13.81 8.40
CA ASN A 706 14.15 -13.33 9.28
C ASN A 706 14.76 -12.67 10.52
N PHE A 707 14.22 -11.51 10.88
CA PHE A 707 14.59 -10.77 12.08
C PHE A 707 13.36 -10.48 12.93
N PHE A 708 13.40 -10.85 14.21
CA PHE A 708 12.48 -10.35 15.25
C PHE A 708 13.23 -9.43 16.20
N GLY A 709 12.71 -8.22 16.39
CA GLY A 709 13.30 -7.26 17.31
C GLY A 709 12.88 -5.82 17.06
N HIS A 710 13.65 -4.92 17.65
CA HIS A 710 13.48 -3.48 17.46
C HIS A 710 14.15 -3.00 16.18
N GLY A 711 13.65 -1.89 15.65
CA GLY A 711 14.20 -1.27 14.46
C GLY A 711 13.50 0.02 14.08
N ASP A 712 14.19 0.75 13.22
CA ASP A 712 13.74 2.00 12.60
C ASP A 712 14.08 1.97 11.09
N PRO A 713 13.75 3.00 10.28
CA PRO A 713 14.06 2.98 8.85
C PRO A 713 15.54 2.79 8.48
N ASN A 714 16.47 2.88 9.43
CA ASN A 714 17.92 2.82 9.22
C ASN A 714 18.61 1.68 9.97
N THR A 715 18.01 1.08 10.99
CA THR A 715 18.71 0.23 11.96
C THR A 715 17.90 -0.98 12.44
N TRP A 716 18.58 -2.11 12.68
CA TRP A 716 18.09 -3.23 13.50
C TRP A 716 18.76 -3.26 14.87
N ALA A 717 17.93 -3.43 15.90
CA ALA A 717 18.26 -3.51 17.32
C ALA A 717 18.97 -2.26 17.88
N HIS A 718 18.87 -2.06 19.20
CA HIS A 718 19.59 -0.97 19.88
C HIS A 718 21.13 -1.16 19.82
N GLU A 719 21.58 -2.40 19.63
CA GLU A 719 22.96 -2.85 19.47
C GLU A 719 23.52 -2.60 18.06
N GLN A 720 22.73 -1.97 17.17
CA GLN A 720 23.13 -1.60 15.81
C GLN A 720 23.69 -2.77 15.02
N VAL A 721 22.95 -3.89 15.00
CA VAL A 721 23.37 -5.15 14.36
C VAL A 721 23.42 -5.00 12.85
N LEU A 722 22.48 -4.23 12.30
CA LEU A 722 22.46 -3.83 10.90
C LEU A 722 22.09 -2.35 10.84
N THR A 723 22.88 -1.55 10.13
CA THR A 723 22.72 -0.10 9.99
C THR A 723 22.95 0.29 8.53
N LYS A 724 22.03 1.10 7.98
CA LYS A 724 22.01 1.46 6.56
C LYS A 724 23.32 2.08 6.08
N ALA A 725 23.77 3.14 6.74
CA ALA A 725 24.97 3.89 6.34
C ALA A 725 26.29 3.09 6.44
N ARG A 726 26.40 2.11 7.35
CA ARG A 726 27.64 1.35 7.57
C ARG A 726 27.67 0.04 6.78
N ASP A 727 26.54 -0.67 6.77
CA ASP A 727 26.52 -2.10 6.43
C ASP A 727 25.99 -2.37 5.03
N LEU A 728 25.05 -1.56 4.53
CA LEU A 728 24.49 -1.74 3.19
C LEU A 728 25.57 -1.77 2.10
N PRO A 729 26.58 -0.87 2.10
CA PRO A 729 27.66 -0.92 1.10
C PRO A 729 28.54 -2.19 1.19
N LEU A 730 28.48 -2.93 2.30
CA LEU A 730 29.24 -4.16 2.55
C LEU A 730 28.47 -5.42 2.17
N ILE A 731 27.19 -5.29 1.81
CA ILE A 731 26.38 -6.37 1.27
C ILE A 731 26.71 -6.53 -0.22
N LYS A 732 27.51 -7.55 -0.52
CA LYS A 732 28.05 -7.90 -1.85
C LYS A 732 27.78 -9.37 -2.16
N ASN A 733 26.52 -9.77 -2.00
CA ASN A 733 26.05 -11.14 -2.19
C ASN A 733 25.76 -11.50 -3.65
N GLY A 734 25.90 -10.56 -4.61
CA GLY A 734 25.68 -10.82 -6.03
C GLY A 734 24.30 -11.41 -6.30
N ALA A 735 24.22 -12.48 -7.09
CA ALA A 735 22.96 -13.17 -7.42
C ALA A 735 22.33 -13.97 -6.24
N LYS A 736 22.98 -14.04 -5.08
CA LYS A 736 22.51 -14.80 -3.90
C LYS A 736 21.57 -13.94 -3.07
N LEU A 737 20.45 -13.57 -3.65
CA LEU A 737 19.55 -12.53 -3.16
C LEU A 737 18.48 -13.10 -2.20
N PRO A 738 18.59 -12.93 -0.88
CA PRO A 738 17.57 -13.42 0.04
C PRO A 738 16.26 -12.62 -0.04
N VAL A 739 15.17 -13.26 0.41
CA VAL A 739 14.00 -12.54 0.90
C VAL A 739 14.26 -12.10 2.35
N TRP A 740 14.13 -10.81 2.63
CA TRP A 740 14.26 -10.23 3.97
C TRP A 740 12.89 -10.11 4.63
N ILE A 741 12.68 -10.75 5.78
CA ILE A 741 11.47 -10.60 6.58
C ILE A 741 11.84 -9.89 7.87
N ALA A 742 11.50 -8.60 7.94
CA ALA A 742 11.80 -7.73 9.05
C ALA A 742 10.56 -7.58 9.95
N ALA A 743 10.47 -8.41 10.99
CA ALA A 743 9.38 -8.39 11.98
C ALA A 743 9.62 -7.28 13.03
N THR A 744 9.72 -6.04 12.56
CA THR A 744 10.08 -4.84 13.34
C THR A 744 9.31 -3.60 12.86
N CYS A 745 9.27 -2.55 13.68
CA CYS A 745 8.67 -1.25 13.38
C CYS A 745 9.36 -0.54 12.20
N THR A 746 8.59 0.12 11.34
CA THR A 746 9.01 1.19 10.38
C THR A 746 10.17 0.91 9.42
N TRP A 747 10.71 -0.31 9.38
CA TRP A 747 11.88 -0.63 8.54
C TRP A 747 11.58 -0.54 7.04
N GLY A 748 10.29 -0.56 6.67
CA GLY A 748 9.79 -0.27 5.32
C GLY A 748 8.91 0.98 5.27
N LYS A 749 9.27 2.08 5.95
CA LYS A 749 8.57 3.37 5.88
C LYS A 749 8.82 4.06 4.52
N TYR A 750 8.22 3.49 3.46
CA TYR A 750 8.45 3.88 2.07
C TYR A 750 7.72 5.15 1.64
N ASP A 751 6.79 5.65 2.45
CA ASP A 751 5.99 6.83 2.14
C ASP A 751 6.64 8.16 2.60
N ASP A 752 7.84 8.09 3.17
CA ASP A 752 8.60 9.26 3.63
C ASP A 752 9.36 9.88 2.44
N PRO A 753 8.96 11.06 1.94
CA PRO A 753 9.57 11.65 0.75
C PRO A 753 11.00 12.13 0.98
N ASN A 754 11.46 12.18 2.24
CA ASN A 754 12.76 12.74 2.62
C ASN A 754 13.82 11.67 2.90
N ILE A 755 13.42 10.47 3.35
CA ILE A 755 14.34 9.43 3.80
C ILE A 755 13.87 8.07 3.30
N PRO A 756 14.52 7.51 2.25
CA PRO A 756 14.28 6.13 1.87
C PRO A 756 14.53 5.17 3.04
N SER A 757 13.64 4.21 3.21
CA SER A 757 13.77 3.16 4.20
C SER A 757 14.79 2.10 3.79
N MET A 758 15.34 1.38 4.77
CA MET A 758 16.27 0.28 4.50
C MET A 758 15.62 -0.81 3.63
N ALA A 759 14.32 -1.08 3.76
CA ALA A 759 13.64 -2.09 2.95
C ALA A 759 13.66 -1.75 1.45
N GLU A 760 13.52 -0.47 1.10
CA GLU A 760 13.60 0.04 -0.27
C GLU A 760 15.01 -0.06 -0.83
N GLU A 761 16.00 0.44 -0.09
CA GLU A 761 17.39 0.39 -0.53
C GLU A 761 17.85 -1.07 -0.74
N MET A 762 17.40 -1.99 0.10
CA MET A 762 17.73 -3.42 -0.04
C MET A 762 17.25 -4.02 -1.37
N VAL A 763 16.15 -3.53 -1.94
CA VAL A 763 15.66 -3.96 -3.27
C VAL A 763 16.21 -3.09 -4.41
N TRP A 764 16.75 -1.91 -4.15
CA TRP A 764 17.42 -1.08 -5.17
C TRP A 764 18.90 -1.44 -5.39
N GLU A 765 19.57 -2.03 -4.40
CA GLU A 765 20.99 -2.40 -4.51
C GLU A 765 21.26 -3.25 -5.77
N ALA A 766 22.08 -2.74 -6.67
CA ALA A 766 22.32 -3.35 -7.99
C ALA A 766 23.24 -4.58 -7.91
N GLU A 767 24.18 -4.61 -6.96
CA GLU A 767 25.20 -5.65 -6.82
C GLU A 767 24.92 -6.64 -5.67
N GLY A 768 23.67 -6.67 -5.17
CA GLY A 768 23.29 -7.51 -4.04
C GLY A 768 22.00 -7.06 -3.37
N GLY A 769 22.01 -7.08 -2.04
CA GLY A 769 20.86 -6.74 -1.22
C GLY A 769 19.87 -7.90 -1.14
N GLY A 770 18.60 -7.62 -1.39
CA GLY A 770 17.51 -8.59 -1.40
C GLY A 770 16.81 -8.69 -2.75
N ILE A 771 16.17 -9.83 -2.99
CA ILE A 771 15.20 -9.98 -4.09
C ILE A 771 13.83 -9.46 -3.68
N ALA A 772 13.50 -9.55 -2.38
CA ALA A 772 12.32 -8.93 -1.81
C ALA A 772 12.54 -8.59 -0.33
N SER A 773 11.79 -7.61 0.16
CA SER A 773 11.69 -7.27 1.59
C SER A 773 10.24 -7.30 2.04
N ILE A 774 9.95 -7.95 3.16
CA ILE A 774 8.65 -7.92 3.84
C ILE A 774 8.84 -7.17 5.14
N ALA A 775 8.30 -5.95 5.21
CA ALA A 775 8.55 -5.04 6.33
C ALA A 775 7.34 -4.17 6.64
N ALA A 776 7.24 -3.73 7.90
CA ALA A 776 6.22 -2.81 8.34
C ALA A 776 6.60 -1.35 8.01
N SER A 777 5.63 -0.57 7.53
CA SER A 777 5.79 0.86 7.22
C SER A 777 5.58 1.78 8.42
N ARG A 778 5.05 1.23 9.53
CA ARG A 778 4.69 1.95 10.75
C ARG A 778 5.10 1.14 11.99
N PRO A 779 5.01 1.70 13.20
CA PRO A 779 5.22 0.94 14.43
C PRO A 779 4.27 -0.24 14.52
N SER A 780 4.79 -1.42 14.90
CA SER A 780 4.05 -2.67 14.96
C SER A 780 4.28 -3.38 16.31
N PHE A 781 3.38 -4.28 16.67
CA PHE A 781 3.42 -5.00 17.94
C PHE A 781 4.06 -6.38 17.79
N ALA A 782 4.92 -6.77 18.73
CA ALA A 782 5.76 -7.95 18.61
C ALA A 782 4.97 -9.27 18.43
N PHE A 783 3.87 -9.47 19.18
CA PHE A 783 3.09 -10.72 19.11
C PHE A 783 2.26 -10.81 17.81
N GLU A 784 1.78 -9.68 17.32
CA GLU A 784 1.10 -9.60 16.04
C GLU A 784 2.09 -9.79 14.88
N ASN A 785 3.32 -9.29 15.00
CA ASN A 785 4.40 -9.57 14.06
C ASN A 785 4.72 -11.08 14.02
N GLU A 786 4.76 -11.73 15.19
CA GLU A 786 4.95 -13.18 15.31
C GLU A 786 3.84 -13.92 14.55
N ARG A 787 2.58 -13.57 14.81
CA ARG A 787 1.44 -14.20 14.13
C ARG A 787 1.53 -14.04 12.61
N PHE A 788 1.80 -12.83 12.12
CA PHE A 788 1.93 -12.55 10.69
C PHE A 788 3.06 -13.37 10.06
N ALA A 789 4.25 -13.38 10.67
CA ALA A 789 5.38 -14.16 10.16
C ALA A 789 5.10 -15.67 10.22
N GLN A 790 4.50 -16.18 11.30
CA GLN A 790 4.18 -17.61 11.44
C GLN A 790 3.20 -18.07 10.36
N ASN A 791 2.16 -17.28 10.10
CA ASN A 791 1.24 -17.54 9.00
C ASN A 791 1.96 -17.50 7.65
N THR A 792 2.85 -16.51 7.44
CA THR A 792 3.60 -16.37 6.18
C THR A 792 4.43 -17.61 5.91
N TYR A 793 5.22 -18.07 6.89
CA TYR A 793 6.02 -19.30 6.75
C TYR A 793 5.14 -20.55 6.55
N THR A 794 4.02 -20.63 7.25
CA THR A 794 3.10 -21.78 7.17
C THR A 794 2.49 -21.90 5.77
N HIS A 795 2.03 -20.79 5.19
CA HIS A 795 1.46 -20.78 3.85
C HIS A 795 2.55 -20.94 2.77
N LEU A 796 3.66 -20.21 2.90
CA LEU A 796 4.77 -20.26 1.95
C LEU A 796 5.31 -21.68 1.75
N PHE A 797 5.45 -22.44 2.83
CA PHE A 797 5.95 -23.81 2.81
C PHE A 797 4.87 -24.89 2.88
N ASN A 798 3.60 -24.55 2.58
CA ASN A 798 2.48 -25.49 2.55
C ASN A 798 2.43 -26.42 3.78
N GLU A 799 2.33 -25.82 4.97
CA GLU A 799 2.30 -26.51 6.27
C GLU A 799 3.56 -27.32 6.60
N GLY A 800 4.72 -26.87 6.11
CA GLY A 800 6.02 -27.50 6.40
C GLY A 800 6.35 -28.68 5.50
N SER A 801 5.74 -28.75 4.31
CA SER A 801 6.04 -29.77 3.29
C SER A 801 7.54 -29.79 2.96
N ASN A 802 8.12 -30.99 2.93
CA ASN A 802 9.49 -31.21 2.45
C ASN A 802 9.57 -31.44 0.94
N LEU A 803 8.43 -31.46 0.25
CA LEU A 803 8.32 -31.78 -1.17
C LEU A 803 7.95 -30.54 -1.98
N GLY A 804 8.59 -30.39 -3.15
CA GLY A 804 8.28 -29.33 -4.11
C GLY A 804 8.80 -27.96 -3.68
N ARG A 805 8.61 -26.97 -4.56
CA ARG A 805 8.90 -25.55 -4.27
C ARG A 805 7.90 -24.95 -3.29
N SER A 806 8.27 -23.82 -2.69
CA SER A 806 7.34 -22.96 -1.96
C SER A 806 6.19 -22.52 -2.88
N ILE A 807 5.09 -22.01 -2.34
CA ILE A 807 4.14 -21.25 -3.17
C ILE A 807 4.72 -19.85 -3.50
N LEU A 808 4.00 -19.06 -4.31
CA LEU A 808 4.39 -17.69 -4.61
C LEU A 808 4.33 -16.82 -3.35
N LEU A 809 5.30 -15.90 -3.22
CA LEU A 809 5.45 -15.04 -2.04
C LEU A 809 4.20 -14.18 -1.80
N GLY A 810 3.63 -13.60 -2.87
CA GLY A 810 2.40 -12.80 -2.79
C GLY A 810 1.20 -13.57 -2.24
N ASP A 811 1.01 -14.81 -2.70
CA ASP A 811 -0.08 -15.69 -2.22
C ASP A 811 0.10 -16.00 -0.72
N ALA A 812 1.31 -16.33 -0.30
CA ALA A 812 1.62 -16.61 1.10
C ALA A 812 1.34 -15.41 2.01
N VAL A 813 1.75 -14.20 1.61
CA VAL A 813 1.52 -12.97 2.37
C VAL A 813 0.04 -12.59 2.36
N GLN A 814 -0.65 -12.67 1.21
CA GLN A 814 -2.08 -12.39 1.13
C GLN A 814 -2.88 -13.29 2.08
N MET A 815 -2.57 -14.59 2.13
CA MET A 815 -3.22 -15.52 3.08
C MET A 815 -2.89 -15.20 4.54
N SER A 816 -1.76 -14.54 4.80
CA SER A 816 -1.29 -14.18 6.15
C SER A 816 -1.89 -12.89 6.69
N VAL A 817 -2.38 -12.01 5.81
CA VAL A 817 -3.06 -10.77 6.20
C VAL A 817 -4.45 -11.12 6.72
N GLY A 818 -4.66 -10.97 8.02
CA GLY A 818 -5.91 -11.32 8.73
C GLY A 818 -6.81 -10.13 9.09
N GLY A 819 -6.64 -8.99 8.40
CA GLY A 819 -7.50 -7.82 8.57
C GLY A 819 -7.23 -6.95 9.80
N GLY A 820 -6.33 -7.34 10.70
CA GLY A 820 -5.95 -6.52 11.87
C GLY A 820 -5.07 -5.31 11.48
N ASP A 821 -5.13 -4.24 12.28
CA ASP A 821 -4.37 -3.00 12.04
C ASP A 821 -2.84 -3.21 11.92
N ASN A 822 -2.29 -4.24 12.58
CA ASN A 822 -0.86 -4.56 12.54
C ASN A 822 -0.45 -5.17 11.19
N ASP A 823 -1.21 -6.15 10.70
CA ASP A 823 -0.91 -6.89 9.47
C ASP A 823 -1.00 -5.96 8.25
N GLN A 824 -1.88 -4.95 8.29
CA GLN A 824 -2.04 -3.95 7.24
C GLN A 824 -0.83 -3.01 7.07
N LYS A 825 0.12 -3.01 8.01
CA LYS A 825 1.36 -2.23 7.91
C LYS A 825 2.44 -2.95 7.13
N TYR A 826 2.31 -4.27 6.93
CA TYR A 826 3.30 -5.07 6.21
C TYR A 826 3.10 -4.99 4.70
N HIS A 827 4.21 -4.79 3.99
CA HIS A 827 4.25 -4.69 2.54
C HIS A 827 5.31 -5.64 1.98
N ILE A 828 5.08 -6.12 0.75
CA ILE A 828 6.13 -6.76 -0.05
C ILE A 828 6.77 -5.68 -0.92
N PHE A 829 8.04 -5.42 -0.67
CA PHE A 829 8.90 -4.65 -1.57
C PHE A 829 9.58 -5.62 -2.53
N GLY A 830 9.31 -5.49 -3.83
CA GLY A 830 9.76 -6.40 -4.87
C GLY A 830 8.60 -6.93 -5.71
N ASP A 831 8.72 -8.20 -6.13
CA ASP A 831 7.80 -8.87 -7.04
C ASP A 831 6.74 -9.71 -6.32
N VAL A 832 5.47 -9.41 -6.59
CA VAL A 832 4.30 -10.12 -6.03
C VAL A 832 4.26 -11.60 -6.44
N THR A 833 4.79 -11.93 -7.62
CA THR A 833 4.78 -13.29 -8.19
C THR A 833 6.10 -14.03 -7.95
N LEU A 834 6.89 -13.59 -6.96
CA LEU A 834 8.18 -14.20 -6.67
C LEU A 834 7.98 -15.65 -6.22
N GLN A 835 8.57 -16.57 -6.98
CA GLN A 835 8.79 -17.95 -6.58
C GLN A 835 10.17 -18.01 -5.95
N LEU A 836 10.30 -18.55 -4.74
CA LEU A 836 11.62 -18.71 -4.15
C LEU A 836 12.49 -19.63 -5.02
N ALA A 837 13.79 -19.37 -5.04
CA ALA A 837 14.79 -20.25 -5.66
C ALA A 837 14.97 -21.56 -4.86
N ASP A 838 13.96 -22.01 -4.11
CA ASP A 838 14.02 -23.24 -3.35
C ASP A 838 13.87 -24.46 -4.26
N PRO A 839 14.40 -25.63 -3.86
CA PRO A 839 14.59 -26.73 -4.78
C PRO A 839 13.26 -27.41 -5.14
N GLU A 840 13.09 -27.72 -6.44
CA GLU A 840 11.87 -28.33 -6.95
C GLU A 840 11.79 -29.84 -6.68
N HIS A 841 12.91 -30.54 -6.86
CA HIS A 841 12.97 -32.00 -6.77
C HIS A 841 13.58 -32.46 -5.45
N ASN A 842 13.46 -33.76 -5.19
CA ASN A 842 13.89 -34.38 -3.95
C ASN A 842 15.06 -35.34 -4.19
N ILE A 843 15.98 -35.43 -3.23
CA ILE A 843 17.04 -36.42 -3.19
C ILE A 843 16.72 -37.40 -2.07
N GLN A 844 16.54 -38.68 -2.41
CA GLN A 844 16.39 -39.74 -1.44
C GLN A 844 17.76 -40.33 -1.12
N ILE A 845 18.16 -40.26 0.15
CA ILE A 845 19.36 -40.95 0.66
C ILE A 845 18.96 -42.38 0.98
N GLU A 846 19.37 -43.32 0.13
CA GLU A 846 19.02 -44.74 0.24
C GLU A 846 19.85 -45.44 1.31
N SER A 847 21.14 -45.10 1.39
CA SER A 847 22.08 -45.78 2.27
C SER A 847 23.22 -44.86 2.70
N ILE A 848 23.70 -45.07 3.93
CA ILE A 848 24.95 -44.51 4.44
C ILE A 848 25.76 -45.71 4.95
N SER A 849 27.03 -45.80 4.57
CA SER A 849 27.84 -47.03 4.72
C SER A 849 28.03 -47.53 6.16
N ALA A 850 27.67 -46.74 7.17
CA ALA A 850 27.71 -47.14 8.58
C ALA A 850 26.58 -46.47 9.39
N ASP A 851 26.02 -47.21 10.36
CA ASP A 851 25.02 -46.67 11.30
C ASP A 851 25.64 -45.71 12.33
N THR A 852 26.89 -45.95 12.72
CA THR A 852 27.67 -45.07 13.60
C THR A 852 28.91 -44.57 12.85
N LEU A 853 28.99 -43.25 12.66
CA LEU A 853 30.07 -42.58 11.96
C LEU A 853 31.22 -42.34 12.95
N LYS A 854 32.30 -43.11 12.83
CA LYS A 854 33.48 -43.03 13.71
C LYS A 854 34.49 -42.02 13.16
N ALA A 855 35.19 -41.32 14.04
CA ALA A 855 36.33 -40.49 13.63
C ALA A 855 37.36 -41.30 12.82
N LEU A 856 37.91 -40.68 11.77
CA LEU A 856 38.88 -41.22 10.81
C LEU A 856 38.34 -42.33 9.89
N SER A 857 37.03 -42.66 9.96
CA SER A 857 36.42 -43.61 9.03
C SER A 857 36.02 -42.96 7.72
N LYS A 858 36.10 -43.71 6.61
CA LYS A 858 35.54 -43.32 5.31
C LYS A 858 34.06 -43.70 5.28
N VAL A 859 33.21 -42.73 4.95
CA VAL A 859 31.76 -42.87 4.86
C VAL A 859 31.35 -42.67 3.41
N SER A 860 30.55 -43.59 2.88
CA SER A 860 29.93 -43.49 1.55
C SER A 860 28.42 -43.29 1.69
N VAL A 861 27.83 -42.53 0.76
CA VAL A 861 26.41 -42.16 0.73
C VAL A 861 25.84 -42.57 -0.62
N ASP A 862 24.79 -43.39 -0.62
CA ASP A 862 24.03 -43.72 -1.82
C ASP A 862 22.77 -42.87 -1.87
N ALA A 863 22.59 -42.10 -2.94
CA ALA A 863 21.45 -41.21 -3.09
C ALA A 863 20.98 -41.08 -4.54
N SER A 864 19.67 -40.92 -4.72
CA SER A 864 19.00 -40.84 -6.02
C SER A 864 18.00 -39.68 -6.07
N ILE A 865 17.75 -39.15 -7.26
CA ILE A 865 16.90 -37.96 -7.47
C ILE A 865 15.50 -38.36 -7.95
N TYR A 866 14.50 -37.73 -7.36
CA TYR A 866 13.08 -37.96 -7.61
C TYR A 866 12.34 -36.64 -7.81
N ASP A 867 11.31 -36.63 -8.65
CA ASP A 867 10.41 -35.49 -8.78
C ASP A 867 9.53 -35.31 -7.52
N ALA A 868 8.70 -34.26 -7.52
CA ALA A 868 7.79 -33.97 -6.40
C ALA A 868 6.68 -35.03 -6.23
N GLN A 869 6.44 -35.87 -7.25
CA GLN A 869 5.46 -36.96 -7.23
C GLN A 869 6.08 -38.30 -6.82
N GLY A 870 7.40 -38.36 -6.60
CA GLY A 870 8.13 -39.55 -6.20
C GLY A 870 8.60 -40.44 -7.35
N ASN A 871 8.61 -39.93 -8.59
CA ASN A 871 9.18 -40.67 -9.73
C ASN A 871 10.68 -40.42 -9.85
N PHE A 872 11.45 -41.49 -10.08
CA PHE A 872 12.89 -41.40 -10.29
C PHE A 872 13.21 -40.58 -11.56
N LEU A 873 14.24 -39.73 -11.49
CA LEU A 873 14.67 -38.86 -12.59
C LEU A 873 15.98 -39.36 -13.24
N PRO A 874 15.93 -40.37 -14.13
CA PRO A 874 17.13 -40.97 -14.73
C PRO A 874 17.90 -40.03 -15.66
N ASN A 875 17.32 -38.90 -16.05
CA ASN A 875 17.96 -37.96 -16.98
C ASN A 875 18.60 -36.77 -16.27
N PHE A 876 18.64 -36.75 -14.94
CA PHE A 876 19.27 -35.68 -14.16
C PHE A 876 20.79 -35.88 -14.14
N ASN A 877 21.53 -35.01 -14.83
CA ASN A 877 22.98 -35.10 -15.01
C ASN A 877 23.64 -33.76 -14.69
N GLY A 878 24.48 -33.73 -13.65
CA GLY A 878 25.01 -32.47 -13.15
C GLY A 878 25.94 -32.63 -11.97
N LYS A 879 25.79 -31.75 -10.97
CA LYS A 879 26.63 -31.72 -9.77
C LYS A 879 25.77 -31.69 -8.51
N ALA A 880 26.35 -32.12 -7.40
CA ALA A 880 25.74 -32.00 -6.09
C ALA A 880 26.76 -31.51 -5.05
N VAL A 881 26.33 -30.60 -4.19
CA VAL A 881 27.08 -30.21 -2.99
C VAL A 881 26.56 -31.01 -1.81
N ILE A 882 27.46 -31.73 -1.14
CA ILE A 882 27.19 -32.50 0.06
C ILE A 882 27.75 -31.73 1.25
N ARG A 883 26.93 -31.53 2.29
CA ARG A 883 27.33 -30.93 3.56
C ARG A 883 27.02 -31.89 4.69
N VAL A 884 28.00 -32.11 5.55
CA VAL A 884 27.83 -32.95 6.74
C VAL A 884 28.16 -32.11 7.95
N PHE A 885 27.25 -32.12 8.92
CA PHE A 885 27.29 -31.38 10.15
C PHE A 885 27.35 -32.37 11.32
N ASP A 886 28.20 -32.06 12.29
CA ASP A 886 28.33 -32.84 13.53
C ASP A 886 27.03 -32.83 14.35
N ALA A 887 27.00 -33.53 15.48
CA ALA A 887 25.91 -33.51 16.43
C ALA A 887 25.59 -32.07 16.92
N VAL A 888 24.30 -31.78 17.07
CA VAL A 888 23.82 -30.46 17.53
C VAL A 888 24.24 -30.18 18.98
N ASP A 889 24.47 -28.91 19.27
CA ASP A 889 24.54 -28.42 20.65
C ASP A 889 23.18 -27.87 21.06
N SER A 890 22.77 -28.19 22.28
CA SER A 890 21.60 -27.60 22.92
C SER A 890 22.07 -26.51 23.87
N THR A 891 21.47 -25.34 23.74
CA THR A 891 21.72 -24.17 24.59
C THR A 891 20.40 -23.70 25.19
N ALA A 892 20.49 -23.08 26.36
CA ALA A 892 19.35 -22.49 27.04
C ALA A 892 19.74 -21.08 27.50
N ASN A 893 19.10 -20.06 26.94
CA ASN A 893 19.32 -18.66 27.32
C ASN A 893 17.96 -17.99 27.55
N LEU A 894 17.89 -17.14 28.57
CA LEU A 894 16.67 -16.40 28.94
C LEU A 894 15.40 -17.28 29.09
N GLY A 895 15.56 -18.56 29.44
CA GLY A 895 14.44 -19.50 29.58
C GLY A 895 13.98 -20.18 28.29
N VAL A 896 14.56 -19.84 27.13
CA VAL A 896 14.28 -20.45 25.83
C VAL A 896 15.34 -21.50 25.52
N ASN A 897 14.91 -22.70 25.15
CA ASN A 897 15.80 -23.79 24.71
C ASN A 897 15.88 -23.82 23.19
N TYR A 898 17.09 -23.83 22.65
CA TYR A 898 17.31 -23.92 21.21
C TYR A 898 18.55 -24.76 20.90
N THR A 899 18.63 -25.20 19.65
CA THR A 899 19.77 -25.98 19.14
C THR A 899 20.47 -25.25 18.00
N TYR A 900 21.79 -25.41 17.96
CA TYR A 900 22.59 -25.02 16.80
C TYR A 900 22.89 -26.24 15.93
N THR A 901 22.85 -26.04 14.62
CA THR A 901 23.45 -26.97 13.65
C THR A 901 24.89 -27.25 14.07
N GLY A 902 25.28 -28.53 14.10
CA GLY A 902 26.65 -28.89 14.44
C GLY A 902 27.65 -28.29 13.44
N GLY A 903 28.92 -28.20 13.87
CA GLY A 903 29.99 -27.69 13.00
C GLY A 903 30.08 -28.49 11.70
N THR A 904 30.37 -27.81 10.58
CA THR A 904 30.60 -28.48 9.31
C THR A 904 31.83 -29.37 9.40
N ILE A 905 31.65 -30.67 9.19
CA ILE A 905 32.73 -31.67 9.19
C ILE A 905 33.15 -32.07 7.77
N PHE A 906 32.27 -31.89 6.79
CA PHE A 906 32.55 -32.09 5.38
C PHE A 906 31.71 -31.14 4.52
N LYS A 907 32.32 -30.58 3.48
CA LYS A 907 31.65 -29.91 2.37
C LYS A 907 32.40 -30.29 1.09
N GLY A 908 31.70 -30.89 0.13
CA GLY A 908 32.32 -31.31 -1.14
C GLY A 908 31.33 -31.27 -2.29
N ILE A 909 31.85 -31.10 -3.51
CA ILE A 909 31.08 -31.17 -4.75
C ILE A 909 31.37 -32.51 -5.42
N VAL A 910 30.31 -33.22 -5.81
CA VAL A 910 30.35 -34.51 -6.51
C VAL A 910 29.52 -34.44 -7.79
N ASN A 911 29.69 -35.44 -8.67
CA ASN A 911 28.89 -35.52 -9.89
C ASN A 911 27.56 -36.23 -9.65
N VAL A 912 26.57 -35.90 -10.46
CA VAL A 912 25.31 -36.64 -10.57
C VAL A 912 25.24 -37.22 -11.97
N ARG A 913 25.05 -38.54 -12.07
CA ARG A 913 24.96 -39.29 -13.33
C ARG A 913 23.73 -40.16 -13.32
N ASP A 914 22.93 -40.07 -14.38
CA ASP A 914 21.70 -40.84 -14.58
C ASP A 914 20.75 -40.78 -13.36
N GLY A 915 20.62 -39.60 -12.74
CA GLY A 915 19.78 -39.42 -11.54
C GLY A 915 20.37 -39.94 -10.24
N LYS A 916 21.64 -40.39 -10.22
CA LYS A 916 22.32 -40.92 -9.04
C LYS A 916 23.51 -40.06 -8.66
N ILE A 917 23.72 -39.86 -7.37
CA ILE A 917 24.90 -39.16 -6.86
C ILE A 917 26.10 -40.11 -6.93
N ASP A 918 27.12 -39.71 -7.68
CA ASP A 918 28.26 -40.55 -7.99
C ASP A 918 29.43 -40.29 -7.02
N ASP A 919 30.04 -41.37 -6.53
CA ASP A 919 31.18 -41.40 -5.59
C ASP A 919 31.07 -40.44 -4.39
N ALA A 920 29.88 -40.31 -3.81
CA ALA A 920 29.65 -39.50 -2.62
C ALA A 920 30.29 -40.14 -1.38
N SER A 921 31.54 -39.74 -1.09
CA SER A 921 32.25 -40.20 0.10
C SER A 921 33.03 -39.09 0.82
N PHE A 922 33.20 -39.25 2.14
CA PHE A 922 33.96 -38.32 2.97
C PHE A 922 34.66 -39.03 4.13
N ILE A 923 35.71 -38.41 4.67
CA ILE A 923 36.38 -38.86 5.89
C ILE A 923 35.80 -38.12 7.08
N VAL A 924 35.41 -38.84 8.13
CA VAL A 924 34.95 -38.23 9.39
C VAL A 924 36.17 -37.63 10.11
N PRO A 925 36.20 -36.31 10.39
CA PRO A 925 37.34 -35.70 11.06
C PRO A 925 37.56 -36.25 12.48
N LYS A 926 38.81 -36.16 12.97
CA LYS A 926 39.13 -36.54 14.36
C LYS A 926 38.47 -35.63 15.40
N SER A 927 38.14 -34.40 15.03
CA SER A 927 37.63 -33.35 15.91
C SER A 927 36.11 -33.35 16.07
N ILE A 928 35.42 -34.46 15.77
CA ILE A 928 33.98 -34.60 16.04
C ILE A 928 33.69 -34.53 17.56
N LYS A 929 32.45 -34.23 17.93
CA LYS A 929 32.02 -34.07 19.33
C LYS A 929 31.86 -35.37 20.13
N TYR A 930 32.01 -36.55 19.50
CA TYR A 930 31.86 -37.86 20.13
C TYR A 930 30.58 -38.01 20.98
N LYS A 931 29.43 -37.55 20.46
CA LYS A 931 28.17 -37.51 21.20
C LYS A 931 27.30 -38.72 20.85
N ASN A 932 26.91 -39.52 21.85
CA ASN A 932 25.99 -40.65 21.66
C ASN A 932 24.52 -40.18 21.51
N SER A 933 24.26 -39.34 20.50
CA SER A 933 22.95 -38.82 20.15
C SER A 933 22.80 -38.71 18.64
N ARG A 934 21.65 -39.13 18.09
CA ARG A 934 21.33 -39.07 16.66
C ARG A 934 20.83 -37.70 16.25
N THR A 935 21.74 -36.73 16.23
CA THR A 935 21.43 -35.33 15.91
C THR A 935 22.36 -34.75 14.85
N GLY A 936 23.32 -35.53 14.36
CA GLY A 936 24.14 -35.12 13.23
C GLY A 936 23.31 -35.05 11.95
N ARG A 937 23.76 -34.23 10.99
CA ARG A 937 23.00 -33.97 9.76
C ARG A 937 23.86 -34.11 8.52
N ILE A 938 23.30 -34.67 7.47
CA ILE A 938 23.77 -34.54 6.09
C ILE A 938 22.70 -33.82 5.29
N SER A 939 23.10 -32.82 4.48
CA SER A 939 22.26 -32.17 3.48
C SER A 939 22.95 -32.25 2.12
N ILE A 940 22.15 -32.42 1.08
CA ILE A 940 22.61 -32.55 -0.29
C ILE A 940 21.76 -31.63 -1.16
N TYR A 941 22.41 -30.78 -1.94
CA TYR A 941 21.77 -29.96 -2.97
C TYR A 941 22.37 -30.32 -4.32
N ALA A 942 21.55 -30.68 -5.29
CA ALA A 942 21.95 -31.04 -6.64
C ALA A 942 21.36 -30.08 -7.66
N TRP A 943 22.08 -29.86 -8.76
CA TRP A 943 21.63 -29.07 -9.90
C TRP A 943 22.16 -29.69 -11.20
N ASP A 944 21.43 -29.51 -12.30
CA ASP A 944 21.80 -30.04 -13.60
C ASP A 944 21.88 -29.00 -14.72
N GLU A 945 22.22 -29.49 -15.91
CA GLU A 945 22.38 -28.66 -17.11
C GLU A 945 21.05 -28.22 -17.73
N ASP A 946 19.90 -28.76 -17.30
CA ASP A 946 18.55 -28.55 -17.84
C ASP A 946 17.70 -27.58 -17.00
N LEU A 947 18.33 -26.83 -16.10
CA LEU A 947 17.65 -25.96 -15.14
C LEU A 947 16.83 -26.69 -14.06
N ARG A 948 17.23 -27.88 -13.65
CA ARG A 948 16.59 -28.58 -12.53
C ARG A 948 17.48 -28.60 -11.31
N ASP A 949 16.86 -28.55 -10.14
CA ASP A 949 17.53 -28.66 -8.87
C ASP A 949 16.79 -29.59 -7.91
N ALA A 950 17.53 -30.16 -6.96
CA ALA A 950 17.02 -31.14 -6.02
C ALA A 950 17.65 -30.99 -4.64
N VAL A 951 16.91 -31.37 -3.60
CA VAL A 951 17.43 -31.35 -2.22
C VAL A 951 17.08 -32.62 -1.45
N GLY A 952 18.01 -33.07 -0.62
CA GLY A 952 17.77 -34.16 0.32
C GLY A 952 18.55 -33.97 1.60
N TYR A 953 18.10 -34.64 2.65
CA TYR A 953 18.72 -34.54 3.95
C TYR A 953 18.50 -35.79 4.79
N ASN A 954 19.34 -35.97 5.80
CA ASN A 954 19.12 -36.88 6.92
C ASN A 954 19.67 -36.21 8.19
N ASN A 955 18.83 -36.04 9.22
CA ASN A 955 19.15 -35.35 10.47
C ASN A 955 19.33 -36.30 11.67
N THR A 956 19.59 -37.59 11.40
CA THR A 956 19.67 -38.65 12.42
C THR A 956 21.05 -39.32 12.49
N LEU A 957 22.09 -38.66 11.97
CA LEU A 957 23.45 -39.21 11.99
C LEU A 957 23.98 -39.34 13.42
N LEU A 958 24.72 -40.42 13.68
CA LEU A 958 25.36 -40.71 14.97
C LEU A 958 26.88 -40.62 14.83
N PHE A 959 27.51 -39.66 15.52
CA PHE A 959 28.96 -39.49 15.56
C PHE A 959 29.54 -40.00 16.88
N TYR A 960 30.07 -41.22 16.88
CA TYR A 960 30.59 -41.85 18.10
C TYR A 960 31.71 -42.85 17.84
N GLY A 961 32.74 -42.84 18.70
CA GLY A 961 33.92 -43.69 18.57
C GLY A 961 34.94 -43.23 17.54
N SER A 962 36.11 -43.86 17.54
CA SER A 962 37.19 -43.64 16.57
C SER A 962 37.59 -44.94 15.92
N GLU A 963 38.01 -44.89 14.66
CA GLU A 963 38.57 -46.06 13.99
C GLU A 963 39.95 -46.39 14.57
N THR A 964 40.23 -47.67 14.80
CA THR A 964 41.45 -48.12 15.52
C THR A 964 42.57 -48.54 14.58
N GLN A 965 42.30 -48.71 13.28
CA GLN A 965 43.28 -48.97 12.24
C GLN A 965 43.06 -48.01 11.06
N VAL A 966 43.88 -46.97 10.99
CA VAL A 966 43.92 -46.06 9.84
C VAL A 966 45.23 -46.33 9.10
N ASN A 967 45.17 -47.08 8.00
CA ASN A 967 46.29 -47.26 7.07
C ASN A 967 46.23 -46.12 6.04
N ASP A 968 46.55 -44.91 6.50
CA ASP A 968 46.69 -43.74 5.64
C ASP A 968 48.12 -43.21 5.78
N ALA A 969 48.97 -43.61 4.82
CA ALA A 969 50.41 -43.29 4.81
C ALA A 969 50.77 -42.28 3.72
N GLU A 970 49.81 -41.90 2.87
CA GLU A 970 49.99 -40.89 1.82
C GLU A 970 49.16 -39.67 2.18
N GLY A 971 49.80 -38.49 2.25
CA GLY A 971 49.08 -37.26 2.50
C GLY A 971 48.09 -36.96 1.37
N PRO A 972 47.00 -36.21 1.63
CA PRO A 972 46.12 -35.76 0.57
C PRO A 972 46.89 -34.93 -0.45
N GLU A 973 46.60 -35.12 -1.74
CA GLU A 973 47.03 -34.17 -2.76
C GLU A 973 46.24 -32.87 -2.56
N ILE A 974 46.91 -31.84 -2.06
CA ILE A 974 46.32 -30.52 -1.83
C ILE A 974 46.68 -29.64 -3.02
N ALA A 975 45.67 -29.25 -3.78
CA ALA A 975 45.80 -28.21 -4.80
C ALA A 975 45.08 -26.95 -4.34
N PHE A 976 45.76 -25.80 -4.44
CA PHE A 976 45.16 -24.48 -4.25
C PHE A 976 44.88 -23.90 -5.62
N ASN A 977 43.71 -23.29 -5.79
CA ASN A 977 43.39 -22.50 -6.97
C ASN A 977 42.94 -21.13 -6.50
N PHE A 978 43.42 -20.08 -7.15
CA PHE A 978 42.98 -18.72 -6.93
C PHE A 978 42.20 -18.28 -8.17
N PRO A 979 40.94 -17.86 -8.07
CA PRO A 979 40.10 -17.50 -9.21
C PRO A 979 40.77 -16.48 -10.16
N GLU A 980 41.60 -15.59 -9.62
CA GLU A 980 42.34 -14.57 -10.37
C GLU A 980 43.69 -15.05 -10.94
N GLN A 981 44.19 -16.22 -10.50
CA GLN A 981 45.43 -16.85 -10.96
C GLN A 981 45.22 -18.36 -11.14
N PRO A 982 44.61 -18.78 -12.27
CA PRO A 982 44.32 -20.19 -12.57
C PRO A 982 45.59 -21.06 -12.71
N ASP A 983 46.73 -20.41 -13.01
CA ASP A 983 48.05 -21.01 -13.16
C ASP A 983 48.96 -20.67 -11.96
N PHE A 984 48.41 -20.64 -10.74
CA PHE A 984 49.19 -20.35 -9.54
C PHE A 984 50.27 -21.41 -9.29
N PHE A 985 51.52 -20.98 -9.14
CA PHE A 985 52.63 -21.82 -8.69
C PHE A 985 53.17 -21.37 -7.34
N GLU A 986 53.85 -22.28 -6.65
CA GLU A 986 54.53 -21.97 -5.40
C GLU A 986 55.55 -20.82 -5.61
N GLY A 987 55.30 -19.67 -4.96
CA GLY A 987 56.11 -18.46 -5.06
C GLY A 987 55.40 -17.26 -5.73
N ASP A 988 54.21 -17.45 -6.29
CA ASP A 988 53.43 -16.37 -6.88
C ASP A 988 52.84 -15.41 -5.83
N TYR A 989 52.67 -14.16 -6.24
CA TYR A 989 52.06 -13.11 -5.42
C TYR A 989 50.54 -13.21 -5.48
N VAL A 990 49.92 -13.51 -4.35
CA VAL A 990 48.46 -13.42 -4.13
C VAL A 990 48.11 -12.21 -3.26
N GLY A 991 46.94 -11.62 -3.51
CA GLY A 991 46.42 -10.49 -2.74
C GLY A 991 46.23 -10.82 -1.26
N GLN A 992 46.13 -9.80 -0.40
CA GLN A 992 45.95 -9.98 1.05
C GLN A 992 44.63 -10.67 1.44
N GLN A 993 43.65 -10.69 0.53
CA GLN A 993 42.41 -11.44 0.64
C GLN A 993 42.17 -12.19 -0.66
N PRO A 994 42.79 -13.37 -0.85
CA PRO A 994 42.47 -14.21 -1.99
C PRO A 994 41.02 -14.70 -1.84
N THR A 995 40.20 -14.46 -2.85
CA THR A 995 38.80 -14.90 -2.91
C THR A 995 38.66 -16.36 -3.35
#